data_AF-A0A7S2SUX1-F1
#
_entry.id   AF-A0A7S2SUX1-F1
#
_cell.length_a   1.000
_cell.length_b   1.000
_cell.length_c   1.000
_cell.angle_alpha   90.00
_cell.angle_beta   90.00
_cell.angle_gamma   90.00
#
_symmetry.space_group_name_H-M   'P 1'
#
loop_
_entity.id
_entity.type
_entity.pdbx_description
1 polymer ?
#
loop_
_entity_poly.entity_id
_entity_poly.type
_entity_poly.pdbx_seq_one_letter_code
_entity_poly.pdbx_strand_id
1 'polypeptide(L)'
;ADLPMAAVRAVCLAAAVVAALGARPAVLPVPGFGEITIPAGTEPADALESFSQLTRRSLGHVFTNGDLGQLLSTLCAELPCTKRSLDPLSLDLQGIGTIKVQPGQAPAEAIDDFLVLARAEGHKVSEEGVAQVMDYFCSAKPCAVPLAPISLEVSGVGTLVVRIGQEVADAVESFAREAWKAGYGMNLQAVASIMDQLCGFKRCNRQARLPPSTLDVAGVGTISVPFGVEPADAVEAFVGQANRAGHNLDYPAVQQIMETLCAQTPCRRVSQPVSLEVTGVGVLQVPVGEEPADAARAFIDGAMRDNVALTNDDAVAIMQKLCSLKRCTRPLDLAPSTLAVENVGTVVLPLGAEPVDVLNEFLDAARSVGHRISAEGAGQIMQRLCGMKACRRPLDVSPMRLNISDIGTLVVPFGVEPADAVTEFVELAQQQGVRISGDNANLIMERLCSMKKCNVPVDVAPVRLNISGVGTLEVPFGTEPVDMVSQFLLEARAAGHRILADGARQIMEAVCQRRACHQPLDASPFRLEVNGVGTLVLPFGEEPAQGLARFVDQVVAAGGTIDAAGASQLMEAICKNVTCFQPIDVSPFVLNITNVGSMVVPFGTEPVVAVDDFLRRALDAGHQISVEDAGTIMQAVCQRLVCHRPLDVAPFNLEISGIGTMSVPWGVEPAVAVADFLGRALDAGHRIGSSGAETIMTRVCAARTCRRQLDTSPFSLDVPDLNSTLTIEFGEEPSEAVKTFLRRAVYDGYSITVDVAQTIMNAVCANVACRQPLDLKPVELPVAQVGTLVLPFNVVPQVAVRAFGNQHRLSAHAMQQILNGVCGIVFCQAEK
;
A
#
# COMPACT_ATOMS: atom_id res chain seq x y z
N ALA A 1 -31.98 70.49 9.34
CA ALA A 1 -33.02 70.80 10.34
C ALA A 1 -34.39 71.06 9.70
N ASP A 2 -34.50 71.37 8.39
CA ASP A 2 -35.80 71.51 7.72
C ASP A 2 -35.96 70.54 6.54
N LEU A 3 -35.99 69.23 6.82
CA LEU A 3 -36.52 68.26 5.88
C LEU A 3 -37.89 67.80 6.40
N PRO A 4 -38.96 67.86 5.60
CA PRO A 4 -40.30 67.50 6.05
C PRO A 4 -40.30 66.01 6.48
N MET A 5 -40.93 65.68 7.61
CA MET A 5 -41.01 64.30 8.14
C MET A 5 -41.52 63.28 7.11
N ALA A 6 -42.25 63.72 6.08
CA ALA A 6 -42.66 62.89 4.94
C ALA A 6 -41.47 62.38 4.11
N ALA A 7 -40.41 63.18 3.94
CA ALA A 7 -39.19 62.78 3.23
C ALA A 7 -38.35 61.79 4.04
N VAL A 8 -38.28 61.96 5.37
CA VAL A 8 -37.57 60.99 6.25
C VAL A 8 -38.32 59.65 6.29
N ARG A 9 -39.66 59.67 6.37
CA ARG A 9 -40.47 58.44 6.25
C ARG A 9 -40.34 57.80 4.88
N ALA A 10 -40.28 58.57 3.79
CA ALA A 10 -40.10 58.02 2.44
C ALA A 10 -38.71 57.42 2.24
N VAL A 11 -37.64 58.02 2.80
CA VAL A 11 -36.28 57.46 2.75
C VAL A 11 -36.15 56.21 3.64
N CYS A 12 -36.79 56.18 4.81
CA CYS A 12 -36.84 54.97 5.65
C CYS A 12 -37.72 53.87 5.03
N LEU A 13 -38.85 54.20 4.40
CA LEU A 13 -39.65 53.22 3.67
C LEU A 13 -38.93 52.74 2.41
N ALA A 14 -38.23 53.60 1.67
CA ALA A 14 -37.45 53.21 0.51
C ALA A 14 -36.25 52.33 0.90
N ALA A 15 -35.56 52.64 2.01
CA ALA A 15 -34.50 51.79 2.54
C ALA A 15 -35.04 50.43 3.03
N ALA A 16 -36.22 50.40 3.67
CA ALA A 16 -36.88 49.17 4.09
C ALA A 16 -37.42 48.34 2.91
N VAL A 17 -37.92 49.00 1.85
CA VAL A 17 -38.43 48.34 0.63
C VAL A 17 -37.28 47.86 -0.26
N VAL A 18 -36.15 48.58 -0.33
CA VAL A 18 -34.92 48.11 -1.01
C VAL A 18 -34.26 46.96 -0.24
N ALA A 19 -34.33 46.96 1.10
CA ALA A 19 -33.91 45.81 1.91
C ALA A 19 -34.87 44.60 1.79
N ALA A 20 -36.18 44.83 1.58
CA ALA A 20 -37.19 43.78 1.51
C ALA A 20 -37.40 43.18 0.10
N LEU A 21 -36.98 43.85 -0.99
CA LEU A 21 -37.22 43.40 -2.37
C LEU A 21 -36.05 42.65 -3.04
N GLY A 22 -34.94 42.36 -2.34
CA GLY A 22 -33.71 41.92 -3.01
C GLY A 22 -32.99 40.66 -2.53
N ALA A 23 -33.23 40.14 -1.34
CA ALA A 23 -32.43 39.04 -0.82
C ALA A 23 -33.09 37.68 -1.13
N ARG A 24 -32.82 37.12 -2.31
CA ARG A 24 -33.12 35.70 -2.56
C ARG A 24 -32.26 34.85 -1.60
N PRO A 25 -32.79 33.74 -1.04
CA PRO A 25 -31.96 32.80 -0.28
C PRO A 25 -30.81 32.35 -1.18
N ALA A 26 -29.60 32.42 -0.66
CA ALA A 26 -28.43 31.94 -1.36
C ALA A 26 -28.35 30.41 -1.20
N VAL A 27 -27.98 29.73 -2.28
CA VAL A 27 -27.87 28.26 -2.30
C VAL A 27 -26.49 27.91 -2.81
N LEU A 28 -25.71 27.19 -2.00
CA LEU A 28 -24.39 26.70 -2.37
C LEU A 28 -24.43 25.16 -2.45
N PRO A 29 -24.29 24.54 -3.63
CA PRO A 29 -24.18 23.10 -3.72
C PRO A 29 -22.86 22.62 -3.11
N VAL A 30 -22.94 21.62 -2.24
CA VAL A 30 -21.79 20.93 -1.63
C VAL A 30 -21.73 19.52 -2.23
N PRO A 31 -20.76 19.24 -3.12
CA PRO A 31 -20.68 17.96 -3.82
C PRO A 31 -20.74 16.75 -2.87
N GLY A 32 -21.71 15.87 -3.08
CA GLY A 32 -21.91 14.65 -2.29
C GLY A 32 -22.71 14.81 -0.99
N PHE A 33 -23.01 16.04 -0.55
CA PHE A 33 -23.66 16.30 0.75
C PHE A 33 -24.95 17.11 0.66
N GLY A 34 -25.31 17.62 -0.52
CA GLY A 34 -26.54 18.38 -0.76
C GLY A 34 -26.27 19.87 -1.00
N GLU A 35 -27.17 20.75 -0.58
CA GLU A 35 -27.05 22.19 -0.80
C GLU A 35 -27.18 22.95 0.54
N ILE A 36 -26.30 23.93 0.77
CA ILE A 36 -26.42 24.87 1.89
C ILE A 36 -27.40 25.96 1.46
N THR A 37 -28.56 26.04 2.12
CA THR A 37 -29.51 27.15 1.93
C THR A 37 -29.29 28.20 3.02
N ILE A 38 -28.99 29.44 2.63
CA ILE A 38 -28.77 30.56 3.53
C ILE A 38 -29.97 31.50 3.43
N PRO A 39 -30.87 31.52 4.43
CA PRO A 39 -32.00 32.44 4.44
C PRO A 39 -31.52 33.89 4.46
N ALA A 40 -32.28 34.78 3.82
CA ALA A 40 -31.97 36.20 3.81
C ALA A 40 -31.75 36.76 5.23
N GLY A 41 -30.62 37.43 5.45
CA GLY A 41 -30.24 38.01 6.74
C GLY A 41 -29.60 37.03 7.74
N THR A 42 -29.40 35.76 7.37
CA THR A 42 -28.64 34.80 8.19
C THR A 42 -27.15 34.94 7.92
N GLU A 43 -26.33 34.92 8.98
CA GLU A 43 -24.87 34.92 8.83
C GLU A 43 -24.42 33.62 8.12
N PRO A 44 -23.65 33.69 7.02
CA PRO A 44 -23.25 32.50 6.27
C PRO A 44 -22.47 31.47 7.10
N ALA A 45 -21.65 31.93 8.06
CA ALA A 45 -20.96 31.05 9.00
C ALA A 45 -21.91 30.19 9.85
N ASP A 46 -23.02 30.77 10.33
CA ASP A 46 -23.99 30.06 11.16
C ASP A 46 -24.81 29.06 10.31
N ALA A 47 -25.12 29.42 9.07
CA ALA A 47 -25.78 28.51 8.12
C ALA A 47 -24.86 27.32 7.74
N LEU A 48 -23.57 27.59 7.51
CA LEU A 48 -22.56 26.57 7.24
C LEU A 48 -22.35 25.65 8.45
N GLU A 49 -22.24 26.19 9.66
CA GLU A 49 -22.15 25.37 10.87
C GLU A 49 -23.40 24.50 11.04
N SER A 50 -24.60 25.05 10.85
CA SER A 50 -25.85 24.28 10.92
C SER A 50 -25.89 23.15 9.88
N PHE A 51 -25.48 23.42 8.65
CA PHE A 51 -25.37 22.40 7.60
C PHE A 51 -24.38 21.29 7.96
N SER A 52 -23.20 21.65 8.47
CA SER A 52 -22.19 20.67 8.87
C SER A 52 -22.65 19.78 10.02
N GLN A 53 -23.36 20.35 11.02
CA GLN A 53 -23.97 19.61 12.12
C GLN A 53 -25.03 18.61 11.62
N LEU A 54 -25.91 19.04 10.70
CA LEU A 54 -26.93 18.18 10.12
C LEU A 54 -26.32 17.08 9.24
N THR A 55 -25.28 17.40 8.47
CA THR A 55 -24.57 16.45 7.61
C THR A 55 -23.87 15.38 8.45
N ARG A 56 -23.20 15.78 9.54
CA ARG A 56 -22.60 14.86 10.50
C ARG A 56 -23.62 13.91 11.10
N ARG A 57 -24.77 14.41 11.50
CA ARG A 57 -25.83 13.60 12.11
C ARG A 57 -26.51 12.64 11.12
N SER A 58 -26.75 13.10 9.90
CA SER A 58 -27.52 12.33 8.90
C SER A 58 -26.66 11.36 8.08
N LEU A 59 -25.41 11.74 7.79
CA LEU A 59 -24.50 10.99 6.92
C LEU A 59 -23.26 10.47 7.65
N GLY A 60 -23.05 10.81 8.93
CA GLY A 60 -21.84 10.45 9.68
C GLY A 60 -20.58 11.19 9.21
N HIS A 61 -20.70 12.17 8.31
CA HIS A 61 -19.56 12.86 7.73
C HIS A 61 -19.09 14.03 8.58
N VAL A 62 -17.80 14.05 8.94
CA VAL A 62 -17.17 15.14 9.69
C VAL A 62 -16.30 15.95 8.74
N PHE A 63 -16.73 17.18 8.45
CA PHE A 63 -15.92 18.12 7.67
C PHE A 63 -14.66 18.51 8.45
N THR A 64 -13.52 18.62 7.76
CA THR A 64 -12.31 19.14 8.38
C THR A 64 -12.40 20.66 8.54
N ASN A 65 -11.59 21.23 9.43
CA ASN A 65 -11.49 22.69 9.57
C ASN A 65 -11.07 23.36 8.24
N GLY A 66 -10.28 22.67 7.41
CA GLY A 66 -9.90 23.13 6.08
C GLY A 66 -11.10 23.19 5.12
N ASP A 67 -11.92 22.14 5.10
CA ASP A 67 -13.12 22.07 4.25
C ASP A 67 -14.11 23.19 4.62
N LEU A 68 -14.38 23.34 5.92
CA LEU A 68 -15.27 24.40 6.41
C LEU A 68 -14.71 25.79 6.15
N GLY A 69 -13.40 25.97 6.28
CA GLY A 69 -12.74 27.24 5.97
C GLY A 69 -12.85 27.61 4.48
N GLN A 70 -12.69 26.63 3.59
CA GLN A 70 -12.88 26.83 2.15
C GLN A 70 -14.33 27.16 1.81
N LEU A 71 -15.29 26.38 2.31
CA LEU A 71 -16.71 26.64 2.09
C LEU A 71 -17.13 28.01 2.63
N LEU A 72 -16.65 28.39 3.81
CA LEU A 72 -16.91 29.71 4.37
C LEU A 72 -16.31 30.82 3.51
N SER A 73 -15.06 30.65 3.05
CA SER A 73 -14.41 31.61 2.16
C SER A 73 -15.18 31.78 0.85
N THR A 74 -15.72 30.71 0.28
CA THR A 74 -16.55 30.76 -0.93
C THR A 74 -17.86 31.50 -0.66
N LEU A 75 -18.56 31.18 0.43
CA LEU A 75 -19.79 31.87 0.83
C LEU A 75 -19.56 33.36 1.08
N CYS A 76 -18.46 33.72 1.73
CA CYS A 76 -18.12 35.11 2.07
C CYS A 76 -17.58 35.92 0.87
N ALA A 77 -17.22 35.26 -0.22
CA ALA A 77 -16.93 35.95 -1.48
C ALA A 77 -18.21 36.46 -2.16
N GLU A 78 -19.33 35.76 -1.96
CA GLU A 78 -20.62 36.06 -2.60
C GLU A 78 -21.62 36.78 -1.69
N LEU A 79 -21.47 36.62 -0.37
CA LEU A 79 -22.38 37.15 0.64
C LEU A 79 -21.63 38.00 1.68
N PRO A 80 -22.26 39.04 2.25
CA PRO A 80 -21.67 39.78 3.34
C PRO A 80 -21.54 38.89 4.59
N CYS A 81 -20.30 38.58 4.97
CA CYS A 81 -19.99 37.85 6.21
C CYS A 81 -19.46 38.78 7.29
N THR A 82 -19.97 38.62 8.51
CA THR A 82 -19.38 39.21 9.71
C THR A 82 -18.35 38.30 10.36
N LYS A 83 -18.49 36.97 10.21
CA LYS A 83 -17.55 35.96 10.73
C LYS A 83 -16.70 35.39 9.59
N ARG A 84 -15.37 35.64 9.64
CA ARG A 84 -14.42 35.15 8.62
C ARG A 84 -13.71 33.85 8.98
N SER A 85 -13.90 33.35 10.19
CA SER A 85 -13.33 32.10 10.69
C SER A 85 -14.38 31.37 11.52
N LEU A 86 -14.33 30.05 11.48
CA LEU A 86 -15.02 29.20 12.45
C LEU A 86 -14.01 28.82 13.53
N ASP A 87 -13.89 29.64 14.56
CA ASP A 87 -12.99 29.34 15.66
C ASP A 87 -13.63 28.31 16.61
N PRO A 88 -12.83 27.41 17.23
CA PRO A 88 -13.32 26.50 18.24
C PRO A 88 -13.79 27.29 19.47
N LEU A 89 -14.91 26.88 20.06
CA LEU A 89 -15.44 27.50 21.27
C LEU A 89 -15.11 26.64 22.48
N SER A 90 -14.64 27.24 23.57
CA SER A 90 -14.24 26.52 24.79
C SER A 90 -14.93 27.10 26.02
N LEU A 91 -15.28 26.23 26.98
CA LEU A 91 -15.78 26.59 28.30
C LEU A 91 -15.06 25.76 29.35
N ASP A 92 -14.32 26.40 30.25
CA ASP A 92 -13.64 25.73 31.35
C ASP A 92 -14.56 25.62 32.58
N LEU A 93 -14.82 24.40 33.02
CA LEU A 93 -15.61 24.09 34.21
C LEU A 93 -14.64 23.74 35.33
N GLN A 94 -14.45 24.69 36.25
CA GLN A 94 -13.48 24.57 37.35
C GLN A 94 -13.64 23.24 38.10
N GLY A 95 -12.58 22.44 38.10
CA GLY A 95 -12.51 21.16 38.81
C GLY A 95 -13.18 19.97 38.12
N ILE A 96 -13.74 20.15 36.92
CA ILE A 96 -14.31 19.06 36.09
C ILE A 96 -13.55 18.95 34.76
N GLY A 97 -13.17 20.07 34.15
CA GLY A 97 -12.41 20.11 32.89
C GLY A 97 -12.98 21.11 31.87
N THR A 98 -12.41 21.13 30.66
CA THR A 98 -12.80 22.08 29.62
C THR A 98 -13.61 21.42 28.51
N ILE A 99 -14.80 21.96 28.21
CA ILE A 99 -15.62 21.58 27.05
C ILE A 99 -15.10 22.35 25.83
N LYS A 100 -14.76 21.65 24.76
CA LYS A 100 -14.32 22.27 23.49
C LYS A 100 -15.26 21.85 22.35
N VAL A 101 -15.94 22.82 21.74
CA VAL A 101 -16.79 22.64 20.55
C VAL A 101 -15.96 22.98 19.32
N GLN A 102 -15.62 21.96 18.53
CA GLN A 102 -14.86 22.14 17.29
C GLN A 102 -15.72 22.79 16.19
N PRO A 103 -15.10 23.39 15.16
CA PRO A 103 -15.83 23.84 13.96
C PRO A 103 -16.67 22.70 13.36
N GLY A 104 -17.95 22.98 13.12
CA GLY A 104 -18.93 22.01 12.61
C GLY A 104 -19.36 20.88 13.57
N GLN A 105 -18.88 20.88 14.82
CA GLN A 105 -19.43 20.02 15.87
C GLN A 105 -20.64 20.70 16.52
N ALA A 106 -21.73 19.96 16.72
CA ALA A 106 -22.88 20.49 17.44
C ALA A 106 -22.54 20.65 18.94
N PRO A 107 -22.93 21.74 19.60
CA PRO A 107 -22.73 21.90 21.05
C PRO A 107 -23.22 20.72 21.87
N ALA A 108 -24.37 20.14 21.51
CA ALA A 108 -24.91 18.94 22.14
C ALA A 108 -23.95 17.75 22.12
N GLU A 109 -23.27 17.50 21.01
CA GLU A 109 -22.31 16.40 20.89
C GLU A 109 -21.08 16.63 21.78
N ALA A 110 -20.53 17.84 21.79
CA ALA A 110 -19.36 18.16 22.60
C ALA A 110 -19.66 18.07 24.11
N ILE A 111 -20.85 18.53 24.51
CA ILE A 111 -21.32 18.43 25.90
C ILE A 111 -21.53 16.96 26.27
N ASP A 112 -22.16 16.16 25.41
CA ASP A 112 -22.39 14.75 25.66
C ASP A 112 -21.08 13.94 25.79
N ASP A 113 -20.11 14.17 24.89
CA ASP A 113 -18.76 13.60 24.96
C ASP A 113 -18.07 13.95 26.28
N PHE A 114 -18.12 15.23 26.67
CA PHE A 114 -17.56 15.69 27.94
C PHE A 114 -18.25 15.04 29.15
N LEU A 115 -19.58 14.91 29.13
CA LEU A 115 -20.33 14.30 30.22
C LEU A 115 -20.00 12.82 30.41
N VAL A 116 -19.76 12.09 29.30
CA VAL A 116 -19.31 10.70 29.37
C VAL A 116 -17.97 10.61 30.10
N LEU A 117 -16.99 11.45 29.70
CA LEU A 117 -15.67 11.47 30.31
C LEU A 117 -15.72 11.89 31.79
N ALA A 118 -16.44 12.97 32.11
CA ALA A 118 -16.58 13.47 33.48
C ALA A 118 -17.23 12.41 34.41
N ARG A 119 -18.23 11.67 33.93
CA ARG A 119 -18.85 10.60 34.70
C ARG A 119 -17.95 9.39 34.87
N ALA A 120 -17.14 9.05 33.86
CA ALA A 120 -16.14 8.00 33.98
C ALA A 120 -15.10 8.32 35.07
N GLU A 121 -14.81 9.61 35.30
CA GLU A 121 -13.96 10.13 36.38
C GLU A 121 -14.70 10.28 37.73
N GLY A 122 -15.99 9.93 37.79
CA GLY A 122 -16.80 9.97 39.00
C GLY A 122 -17.43 11.33 39.32
N HIS A 123 -17.33 12.31 38.42
CA HIS A 123 -18.00 13.60 38.60
C HIS A 123 -19.53 13.44 38.41
N LYS A 124 -20.29 14.11 39.28
CA LYS A 124 -21.76 14.22 39.16
C LYS A 124 -22.09 15.57 38.55
N VAL A 125 -22.71 15.57 37.38
CA VAL A 125 -23.18 16.79 36.70
C VAL A 125 -24.71 16.84 36.75
N SER A 126 -25.26 17.94 37.25
CA SER A 126 -26.71 18.16 37.34
C SER A 126 -27.30 18.51 35.97
N GLU A 127 -28.57 18.16 35.74
CA GLU A 127 -29.29 18.51 34.50
C GLU A 127 -29.38 20.03 34.30
N GLU A 128 -29.54 20.79 35.38
CA GLU A 128 -29.52 22.26 35.35
C GLU A 128 -28.18 22.81 34.86
N GLY A 129 -27.06 22.23 35.33
CA GLY A 129 -25.72 22.61 34.84
C GLY A 129 -25.54 22.30 33.36
N VAL A 130 -26.07 21.17 32.89
CA VAL A 130 -26.04 20.82 31.46
C VAL A 130 -26.85 21.81 30.62
N ALA A 131 -28.02 22.24 31.11
CA ALA A 131 -28.84 23.25 30.43
C ALA A 131 -28.13 24.61 30.33
N GLN A 132 -27.49 25.07 31.42
CA GLN A 132 -26.74 26.32 31.42
C GLN A 132 -25.53 26.30 30.46
N VAL A 133 -24.82 25.17 30.42
CA VAL A 133 -23.71 24.96 29.48
C VAL A 133 -24.22 24.95 28.04
N MET A 134 -25.36 24.30 27.79
CA MET A 134 -26.02 24.33 26.48
C MET A 134 -26.38 25.75 26.07
N ASP A 135 -27.03 26.51 26.94
CA ASP A 135 -27.42 27.90 26.68
C ASP A 135 -26.21 28.78 26.35
N TYR A 136 -25.10 28.60 27.08
CA TYR A 136 -23.84 29.28 26.79
C TYR A 136 -23.37 29.01 25.34
N PHE A 137 -23.24 27.74 24.95
CA PHE A 137 -22.78 27.42 23.60
C PHE A 137 -23.79 27.79 22.51
N CYS A 138 -25.09 27.62 22.76
CA CYS A 138 -26.16 27.97 21.81
C CYS A 138 -26.32 29.48 21.61
N SER A 139 -25.91 30.30 22.59
CA SER A 139 -25.87 31.76 22.43
C SER A 139 -24.76 32.22 21.49
N ALA A 140 -23.72 31.41 21.32
CA ALA A 140 -22.53 31.74 20.53
C ALA A 140 -22.46 31.00 19.19
N LYS A 141 -23.07 29.81 19.10
CA LYS A 141 -23.13 28.96 17.91
C LYS A 141 -24.55 28.41 17.69
N PRO A 142 -24.96 28.18 16.44
CA PRO A 142 -26.25 27.55 16.16
C PRO A 142 -26.31 26.14 16.76
N CYS A 143 -27.43 25.85 17.43
CA CYS A 143 -27.73 24.53 18.00
C CYS A 143 -28.76 23.81 17.13
N ALA A 144 -28.31 23.29 15.98
CA ALA A 144 -29.21 22.57 15.07
C ALA A 144 -29.64 21.19 15.61
N VAL A 145 -28.90 20.65 16.58
CA VAL A 145 -29.16 19.34 17.19
C VAL A 145 -29.50 19.53 18.67
N PRO A 146 -30.69 19.11 19.13
CA PRO A 146 -31.02 19.14 20.55
C PRO A 146 -30.26 18.04 21.30
N LEU A 147 -29.86 18.34 22.55
CA LEU A 147 -29.33 17.33 23.46
C LEU A 147 -30.49 16.51 24.02
N ALA A 148 -30.72 15.33 23.45
CA ALA A 148 -31.81 14.44 23.81
C ALA A 148 -31.30 12.99 23.97
N PRO A 149 -31.96 12.16 24.80
CA PRO A 149 -31.70 10.73 24.85
C PRO A 149 -31.90 10.08 23.48
N ILE A 150 -31.07 9.08 23.16
CA ILE A 150 -31.21 8.29 21.93
C ILE A 150 -32.00 7.03 22.28
N SER A 151 -33.05 6.74 21.51
CA SER A 151 -33.86 5.53 21.66
C SER A 151 -33.74 4.66 20.41
N LEU A 152 -33.48 3.37 20.59
CA LEU A 152 -33.39 2.37 19.54
C LEU A 152 -34.35 1.20 19.83
N GLU A 153 -35.30 0.96 18.93
CA GLU A 153 -36.18 -0.20 19.00
C GLU A 153 -35.46 -1.47 18.54
N VAL A 154 -35.20 -2.41 19.46
CA VAL A 154 -34.59 -3.69 19.14
C VAL A 154 -35.71 -4.71 18.93
N SER A 155 -35.91 -5.09 17.65
CA SER A 155 -37.00 -5.96 17.21
C SER A 155 -37.12 -7.22 18.07
N GLY A 156 -38.31 -7.42 18.66
CA GLY A 156 -38.62 -8.59 19.48
C GLY A 156 -38.05 -8.57 20.90
N VAL A 157 -37.30 -7.55 21.31
CA VAL A 157 -36.70 -7.43 22.65
C VAL A 157 -37.28 -6.23 23.42
N GLY A 158 -37.29 -5.04 22.81
CA GLY A 158 -37.77 -3.79 23.41
C GLY A 158 -36.94 -2.55 23.04
N THR A 159 -37.25 -1.42 23.67
CA THR A 159 -36.57 -0.13 23.42
C THR A 159 -35.32 0.02 24.27
N LEU A 160 -34.16 0.22 23.65
CA LEU A 160 -32.92 0.62 24.32
C LEU A 160 -32.83 2.15 24.35
N VAL A 161 -32.66 2.74 25.54
CA VAL A 161 -32.51 4.20 25.72
C VAL A 161 -31.12 4.53 26.24
N VAL A 162 -30.33 5.29 25.46
CA VAL A 162 -29.05 5.87 25.88
C VAL A 162 -29.30 7.27 26.42
N ARG A 163 -29.08 7.47 27.72
CA ARG A 163 -29.30 8.78 28.37
C ARG A 163 -28.19 9.78 28.00
N ILE A 164 -28.48 11.06 28.19
CA ILE A 164 -27.50 12.14 28.04
C ILE A 164 -26.32 11.89 28.99
N GLY A 165 -25.10 11.92 28.45
CA GLY A 165 -23.85 11.63 29.14
C GLY A 165 -23.64 10.16 29.52
N GLN A 166 -24.47 9.23 29.05
CA GLN A 166 -24.25 7.79 29.28
C GLN A 166 -23.41 7.22 28.14
N GLU A 167 -22.39 6.42 28.44
CA GLU A 167 -21.63 5.72 27.40
C GLU A 167 -22.52 4.68 26.70
N VAL A 168 -22.44 4.61 25.36
CA VAL A 168 -23.25 3.71 24.55
C VAL A 168 -23.03 2.25 24.96
N ALA A 169 -21.76 1.86 25.17
CA ALA A 169 -21.42 0.52 25.63
C ALA A 169 -22.07 0.14 26.96
N ASP A 170 -22.15 1.07 27.93
CA ASP A 170 -22.79 0.80 29.22
C ASP A 170 -24.30 0.55 29.07
N ALA A 171 -24.95 1.33 28.20
CA ALA A 171 -26.38 1.19 27.90
C ALA A 171 -26.66 -0.14 27.19
N VAL A 172 -25.87 -0.48 26.17
CA VAL A 172 -26.00 -1.75 25.44
C VAL A 172 -25.73 -2.94 26.34
N GLU A 173 -24.70 -2.89 27.19
CA GLU A 173 -24.40 -3.99 28.11
C GLU A 173 -25.52 -4.20 29.12
N SER A 174 -26.10 -3.12 29.64
CA SER A 174 -27.21 -3.20 30.59
C SER A 174 -28.46 -3.75 29.92
N PHE A 175 -28.79 -3.25 28.73
CA PHE A 175 -29.90 -3.75 27.92
C PHE A 175 -29.71 -5.23 27.55
N ALA A 176 -28.50 -5.65 27.16
CA ALA A 176 -28.20 -7.03 26.81
C ALA A 176 -28.33 -7.97 28.01
N ARG A 177 -27.89 -7.54 29.21
CA ARG A 177 -28.08 -8.30 30.45
C ARG A 177 -29.56 -8.44 30.81
N GLU A 178 -30.35 -7.37 30.68
CA GLU A 178 -31.79 -7.39 30.96
C GLU A 178 -32.55 -8.28 29.97
N ALA A 179 -32.25 -8.16 28.68
CA ALA A 179 -32.83 -8.98 27.64
C ALA A 179 -32.49 -10.47 27.83
N TRP A 180 -31.24 -10.78 28.15
CA TRP A 180 -30.82 -12.15 28.46
C TRP A 180 -31.55 -12.72 29.67
N LYS A 181 -31.68 -11.93 30.76
CA LYS A 181 -32.44 -12.32 31.96
C LYS A 181 -33.92 -12.54 31.66
N ALA A 182 -34.50 -11.79 30.73
CA ALA A 182 -35.88 -11.97 30.26
C ALA A 182 -36.03 -13.16 29.28
N GLY A 183 -34.95 -13.88 28.98
CA GLY A 183 -34.97 -15.08 28.14
C GLY A 183 -34.83 -14.83 26.64
N TYR A 184 -34.58 -13.58 26.21
CA TYR A 184 -34.29 -13.27 24.81
C TYR A 184 -32.92 -13.80 24.41
N GLY A 185 -32.83 -14.41 23.23
CA GLY A 185 -31.60 -15.01 22.69
C GLY A 185 -30.59 -13.99 22.17
N MET A 186 -30.12 -13.06 23.00
CA MET A 186 -29.05 -12.15 22.62
C MET A 186 -27.71 -12.86 22.57
N ASN A 187 -27.03 -12.76 21.43
CA ASN A 187 -25.64 -13.18 21.26
C ASN A 187 -24.73 -11.96 21.04
N LEU A 188 -23.42 -12.18 21.02
CA LEU A 188 -22.42 -11.12 20.82
C LEU A 188 -22.59 -10.38 19.49
N GLN A 189 -23.06 -11.06 18.43
CA GLN A 189 -23.30 -10.44 17.12
C GLN A 189 -24.46 -9.44 17.17
N ALA A 190 -25.55 -9.79 17.86
CA ALA A 190 -26.67 -8.87 18.08
C ALA A 190 -26.23 -7.64 18.89
N VAL A 191 -25.41 -7.85 19.93
CA VAL A 191 -24.85 -6.77 20.76
C VAL A 191 -23.95 -5.84 19.93
N ALA A 192 -23.09 -6.40 19.06
CA ALA A 192 -22.26 -5.62 18.15
C ALA A 192 -23.09 -4.82 17.14
N SER A 193 -24.14 -5.42 16.58
CA SER A 193 -25.04 -4.72 15.64
C SER A 193 -25.80 -3.56 16.30
N ILE A 194 -26.25 -3.74 17.55
CA ILE A 194 -26.90 -2.68 18.33
C ILE A 194 -25.88 -1.55 18.62
N MET A 195 -24.64 -1.91 18.99
CA MET A 195 -23.56 -0.94 19.16
C MET A 195 -23.34 -0.14 17.88
N ASP A 196 -23.13 -0.78 16.73
CA ASP A 196 -22.84 -0.09 15.46
C ASP A 196 -23.95 0.90 15.08
N GLN A 197 -25.22 0.54 15.27
CA GLN A 197 -26.34 1.44 15.02
C GLN A 197 -26.31 2.66 15.95
N LEU A 198 -26.09 2.45 17.25
CA LEU A 198 -26.01 3.55 18.22
C LEU A 198 -24.75 4.41 18.01
N CYS A 199 -23.63 3.81 17.60
CA CYS A 199 -22.39 4.51 17.29
C CYS A 199 -22.52 5.45 16.08
N GLY A 200 -23.51 5.21 15.20
CA GLY A 200 -23.88 6.13 14.13
C GLY A 200 -24.59 7.39 14.62
N PHE A 201 -25.27 7.34 15.77
CA PHE A 201 -25.98 8.48 16.36
C PHE A 201 -25.17 9.22 17.42
N LYS A 202 -24.27 8.51 18.12
CA LYS A 202 -23.46 9.03 19.23
C LYS A 202 -22.09 8.39 19.21
N ARG A 203 -21.06 9.15 19.55
CA ARG A 203 -19.69 8.63 19.59
C ARG A 203 -19.57 7.52 20.63
N CYS A 204 -19.02 6.39 20.21
CA CYS A 204 -18.68 5.28 21.09
C CYS A 204 -17.25 5.41 21.58
N ASN A 205 -17.05 5.49 22.89
CA ASN A 205 -15.71 5.63 23.49
C ASN A 205 -15.06 4.26 23.72
N ARG A 206 -15.86 3.19 23.78
CA ARG A 206 -15.40 1.81 23.91
C ARG A 206 -16.35 0.82 23.25
N GLN A 207 -15.85 -0.38 22.97
CA GLN A 207 -16.72 -1.52 22.63
C GLN A 207 -17.45 -2.04 23.87
N ALA A 208 -18.65 -2.58 23.68
CA ALA A 208 -19.38 -3.32 24.71
C ALA A 208 -18.59 -4.57 25.12
N ARG A 209 -18.38 -4.74 26.43
CA ARG A 209 -17.74 -5.88 27.05
C ARG A 209 -18.77 -6.56 27.94
N LEU A 210 -19.27 -7.70 27.48
CA LEU A 210 -20.11 -8.57 28.31
C LEU A 210 -19.20 -9.61 28.96
N PRO A 211 -18.81 -9.42 30.23
CA PRO A 211 -17.92 -10.38 30.89
C PRO A 211 -18.60 -11.75 30.96
N PRO A 212 -17.85 -12.85 30.74
CA PRO A 212 -18.38 -14.18 30.95
C PRO A 212 -18.70 -14.38 32.43
N SER A 213 -19.71 -15.21 32.72
CA SER A 213 -19.95 -15.66 34.09
C SER A 213 -18.90 -16.70 34.43
N THR A 214 -18.09 -16.45 35.46
CA THR A 214 -17.03 -17.38 35.87
C THR A 214 -17.36 -18.02 37.21
N LEU A 215 -17.03 -19.31 37.33
CA LEU A 215 -17.11 -20.05 38.59
C LEU A 215 -15.79 -20.80 38.79
N ASP A 216 -15.09 -20.49 39.88
CA ASP A 216 -13.88 -21.24 40.25
C ASP A 216 -14.25 -22.53 40.97
N VAL A 217 -13.88 -23.67 40.39
CA VAL A 217 -14.10 -25.00 40.96
C VAL A 217 -12.80 -25.43 41.63
N ALA A 218 -12.79 -25.34 42.97
CA ALA A 218 -11.61 -25.58 43.79
C ALA A 218 -10.90 -26.90 43.42
N GLY A 219 -9.62 -26.80 43.05
CA GLY A 219 -8.78 -27.96 42.72
C GLY A 219 -8.99 -28.55 41.32
N VAL A 220 -9.86 -27.98 40.49
CA VAL A 220 -10.11 -28.43 39.11
C VAL A 220 -9.83 -27.32 38.10
N GLY A 221 -10.36 -26.11 38.34
CA GLY A 221 -10.15 -24.94 37.49
C GLY A 221 -11.36 -24.02 37.41
N THR A 222 -11.27 -22.97 36.60
CA THR A 222 -12.35 -21.97 36.46
C THR A 222 -13.22 -22.25 35.24
N ILE A 223 -14.52 -22.41 35.46
CA ILE A 223 -15.54 -22.47 34.40
C ILE A 223 -15.82 -21.05 33.92
N SER A 224 -15.81 -20.84 32.62
CA SER A 224 -16.22 -19.57 32.00
C SER A 224 -17.43 -19.85 31.11
N VAL A 225 -18.56 -19.21 31.40
CA VAL A 225 -19.78 -19.26 30.60
C VAL A 225 -19.84 -17.98 29.76
N PRO A 226 -19.53 -18.05 28.45
CA PRO A 226 -19.61 -16.88 27.59
C PRO A 226 -21.03 -16.33 27.53
N PHE A 227 -21.16 -15.01 27.33
CA PHE A 227 -22.48 -14.40 27.13
C PHE A 227 -23.17 -15.02 25.91
N GLY A 228 -24.43 -15.43 26.08
CA GLY A 228 -25.16 -16.14 25.02
C GLY A 228 -25.08 -17.67 25.09
N VAL A 229 -24.19 -18.23 25.92
CA VAL A 229 -24.02 -19.69 26.07
C VAL A 229 -24.82 -20.19 27.26
N GLU A 230 -25.49 -21.32 27.08
CA GLU A 230 -26.24 -21.96 28.15
C GLU A 230 -25.27 -22.59 29.17
N PRO A 231 -25.46 -22.36 30.49
CA PRO A 231 -24.56 -22.91 31.51
C PRO A 231 -24.38 -24.43 31.42
N ALA A 232 -25.40 -25.19 31.03
CA ALA A 232 -25.32 -26.65 30.89
C ALA A 232 -24.24 -27.08 29.89
N ASP A 233 -24.13 -26.37 28.76
CA ASP A 233 -23.13 -26.69 27.74
C ASP A 233 -21.71 -26.37 28.23
N ALA A 234 -21.55 -25.24 28.95
CA ALA A 234 -20.26 -24.86 29.53
C ALA A 234 -19.82 -25.84 30.62
N VAL A 235 -20.76 -26.31 31.44
CA VAL A 235 -20.51 -27.32 32.48
C VAL A 235 -20.15 -28.66 31.86
N GLU A 236 -20.87 -29.14 30.84
CA GLU A 236 -20.54 -30.40 30.17
C GLU A 236 -19.16 -30.36 29.51
N ALA A 237 -18.82 -29.26 28.84
CA ALA A 237 -17.50 -29.07 28.26
C ALA A 237 -16.40 -29.06 29.33
N PHE A 238 -16.62 -28.38 30.45
CA PHE A 238 -15.69 -28.35 31.57
C PHE A 238 -15.51 -29.71 32.21
N VAL A 239 -16.59 -30.45 32.48
CA VAL A 239 -16.53 -31.82 33.05
C VAL A 239 -15.76 -32.75 32.12
N GLY A 240 -16.00 -32.67 30.80
CA GLY A 240 -15.25 -33.45 29.82
C GLY A 240 -13.75 -33.12 29.82
N GLN A 241 -13.38 -31.84 30.02
CA GLN A 241 -11.97 -31.43 30.15
C GLN A 241 -11.35 -31.89 31.47
N ALA A 242 -12.07 -31.74 32.59
CA ALA A 242 -11.64 -32.17 33.92
C ALA A 242 -11.37 -33.68 33.96
N ASN A 243 -12.29 -34.49 33.42
CA ASN A 243 -12.16 -35.94 33.38
C ASN A 243 -10.93 -36.38 32.56
N ARG A 244 -10.68 -35.74 31.41
CA ARG A 244 -9.46 -36.00 30.59
C ARG A 244 -8.17 -35.63 31.31
N ALA A 245 -8.22 -34.64 32.19
CA ALA A 245 -7.11 -34.24 33.05
C ALA A 245 -6.98 -35.10 34.32
N GLY A 246 -7.81 -36.13 34.50
CA GLY A 246 -7.80 -37.03 35.66
C GLY A 246 -8.59 -36.51 36.87
N HIS A 247 -9.28 -35.38 36.75
CA HIS A 247 -10.17 -34.85 37.78
C HIS A 247 -11.58 -35.40 37.54
N ASN A 248 -11.93 -36.46 38.25
CA ASN A 248 -13.23 -37.10 38.11
C ASN A 248 -14.29 -36.33 38.91
N LEU A 249 -15.13 -35.55 38.22
CA LEU A 249 -16.23 -34.80 38.84
C LEU A 249 -17.47 -35.67 38.94
N ASP A 250 -17.89 -35.99 40.17
CA ASP A 250 -19.09 -36.77 40.40
C ASP A 250 -20.37 -35.95 40.15
N TYR A 251 -21.49 -36.67 40.01
CA TYR A 251 -22.77 -36.05 39.68
C TYR A 251 -23.21 -34.95 40.68
N PRO A 252 -23.09 -35.13 42.02
CA PRO A 252 -23.37 -34.07 42.99
C PRO A 252 -22.53 -32.81 42.79
N ALA A 253 -21.22 -32.94 42.51
CA ALA A 253 -20.36 -31.79 42.24
C ALA A 253 -20.80 -31.05 40.97
N VAL A 254 -21.13 -31.79 39.91
CA VAL A 254 -21.64 -31.18 38.66
C VAL A 254 -22.98 -30.47 38.88
N GLN A 255 -23.87 -31.04 39.69
CA GLN A 255 -25.14 -30.40 40.04
C GLN A 255 -24.93 -29.10 40.82
N GLN A 256 -24.02 -29.08 41.81
CA GLN A 256 -23.70 -27.87 42.58
C GLN A 256 -23.11 -26.76 41.70
N ILE A 257 -22.22 -27.13 40.78
CA ILE A 257 -21.67 -26.22 39.76
C ILE A 257 -22.81 -25.63 38.92
N MET A 258 -23.71 -26.49 38.44
CA MET A 258 -24.85 -26.10 37.62
C MET A 258 -25.77 -25.14 38.38
N GLU A 259 -26.17 -25.47 39.61
CA GLU A 259 -27.01 -24.63 40.47
C GLU A 259 -26.38 -23.25 40.71
N THR A 260 -25.07 -23.21 40.96
CA THR A 260 -24.34 -21.96 41.19
C THR A 260 -24.32 -21.08 39.94
N LEU A 261 -24.06 -21.68 38.76
CA LEU A 261 -24.10 -20.94 37.49
C LEU A 261 -25.53 -20.54 37.10
N CYS A 262 -26.52 -21.37 37.40
CA CYS A 262 -27.94 -21.05 37.16
C CYS A 262 -28.47 -19.93 38.04
N ALA A 263 -27.92 -19.75 39.24
CA ALA A 263 -28.23 -18.60 40.08
C ALA A 263 -27.70 -17.28 39.48
N GLN A 264 -26.65 -17.36 38.65
CA GLN A 264 -26.03 -16.19 38.00
C GLN A 264 -26.55 -15.95 36.58
N THR A 265 -26.90 -17.02 35.86
CA THR A 265 -27.27 -17.01 34.43
C THR A 265 -28.50 -17.90 34.22
N PRO A 266 -29.54 -17.47 33.48
CA PRO A 266 -30.71 -18.31 33.23
C PRO A 266 -30.36 -19.64 32.56
N CYS A 267 -30.86 -20.74 33.13
CA CYS A 267 -30.68 -22.09 32.63
C CYS A 267 -31.96 -22.63 32.01
N ARG A 268 -31.85 -23.30 30.86
CA ARG A 268 -33.00 -23.94 30.20
C ARG A 268 -32.97 -25.47 30.37
N ARG A 269 -31.78 -26.06 30.55
CA ARG A 269 -31.52 -27.49 30.72
C ARG A 269 -30.84 -27.79 32.06
N VAL A 270 -31.09 -29.00 32.56
CA VAL A 270 -30.39 -29.60 33.71
C VAL A 270 -29.47 -30.68 33.17
N SER A 271 -28.18 -30.66 33.51
CA SER A 271 -27.24 -31.72 33.12
C SER A 271 -27.53 -32.98 33.93
N GLN A 272 -28.12 -34.01 33.30
CA GLN A 272 -28.38 -35.33 33.91
C GLN A 272 -27.79 -36.45 33.02
N PRO A 273 -27.37 -37.60 33.60
CA PRO A 273 -26.98 -38.77 32.81
C PRO A 273 -28.13 -39.23 31.91
N VAL A 274 -27.82 -39.63 30.68
CA VAL A 274 -28.82 -40.16 29.75
C VAL A 274 -28.69 -41.67 29.70
N SER A 275 -29.81 -42.38 29.85
CA SER A 275 -29.87 -43.83 29.64
C SER A 275 -30.78 -44.15 28.45
N LEU A 276 -30.31 -45.01 27.55
CA LEU A 276 -31.03 -45.47 26.38
C LEU A 276 -31.03 -46.99 26.33
N GLU A 277 -32.21 -47.60 26.44
CA GLU A 277 -32.37 -49.06 26.25
C GLU A 277 -32.35 -49.40 24.76
N VAL A 278 -31.42 -50.25 24.34
CA VAL A 278 -31.27 -50.74 22.96
C VAL A 278 -31.74 -52.18 22.89
N THR A 279 -32.90 -52.39 22.26
CA THR A 279 -33.58 -53.69 22.17
C THR A 279 -32.64 -54.79 21.66
N GLY A 280 -32.48 -55.86 22.45
CA GLY A 280 -31.66 -57.02 22.07
C GLY A 280 -30.15 -56.87 22.31
N VAL A 281 -29.68 -55.72 22.79
CA VAL A 281 -28.26 -55.46 23.06
C VAL A 281 -28.00 -55.15 24.53
N GLY A 282 -28.74 -54.21 25.12
CA GLY A 282 -28.53 -53.75 26.50
C GLY A 282 -28.88 -52.28 26.72
N VAL A 283 -28.49 -51.72 27.88
CA VAL A 283 -28.71 -50.29 28.20
C VAL A 283 -27.42 -49.51 27.93
N LEU A 284 -27.49 -48.54 27.03
CA LEU A 284 -26.45 -47.54 26.79
C LEU A 284 -26.59 -46.41 27.81
N GLN A 285 -25.58 -46.22 28.67
CA GLN A 285 -25.51 -45.09 29.59
C GLN A 285 -24.51 -44.06 29.07
N VAL A 286 -24.92 -42.78 29.05
CA VAL A 286 -24.08 -41.63 28.73
C VAL A 286 -23.90 -40.79 29.99
N PRO A 287 -22.76 -40.92 30.69
CA PRO A 287 -22.38 -40.08 31.82
C PRO A 287 -22.42 -38.58 31.53
N VAL A 288 -22.49 -37.78 32.59
CA VAL A 288 -22.35 -36.33 32.48
C VAL A 288 -20.92 -35.99 32.04
N GLY A 289 -20.80 -35.12 31.04
CA GLY A 289 -19.50 -34.78 30.42
C GLY A 289 -18.96 -35.78 29.39
N GLU A 290 -19.58 -36.96 29.20
CA GLU A 290 -19.25 -37.86 28.10
C GLU A 290 -20.02 -37.48 26.83
N GLU A 291 -19.33 -37.45 25.68
CA GLU A 291 -19.95 -37.18 24.39
C GLU A 291 -20.82 -38.37 23.95
N PRO A 292 -22.10 -38.17 23.56
CA PRO A 292 -22.98 -39.26 23.15
C PRO A 292 -22.41 -40.18 22.06
N ALA A 293 -21.63 -39.61 21.12
CA ALA A 293 -20.99 -40.36 20.06
C ALA A 293 -19.94 -41.36 20.57
N ASP A 294 -19.16 -40.99 21.59
CA ASP A 294 -18.12 -41.88 22.14
C ASP A 294 -18.78 -43.04 22.91
N ALA A 295 -19.79 -42.74 23.72
CA ALA A 295 -20.55 -43.74 24.47
C ALA A 295 -21.26 -44.72 23.52
N ALA A 296 -21.89 -44.21 22.45
CA ALA A 296 -22.52 -45.03 21.43
C ALA A 296 -21.51 -45.92 20.69
N ARG A 297 -20.32 -45.39 20.35
CA ARG A 297 -19.25 -46.16 19.69
C ARG A 297 -18.76 -47.31 20.57
N ALA A 298 -18.44 -47.02 21.83
CA ALA A 298 -17.98 -48.03 22.79
C ALA A 298 -19.02 -49.15 22.97
N PHE A 299 -20.29 -48.79 23.00
CA PHE A 299 -21.41 -49.74 23.07
C PHE A 299 -21.53 -50.62 21.82
N ILE A 300 -21.43 -50.03 20.62
CA ILE A 300 -21.48 -50.77 19.35
C ILE A 300 -20.28 -51.72 19.22
N ASP A 301 -19.07 -51.26 19.55
CA ASP A 301 -17.87 -52.09 19.50
C ASP A 301 -17.93 -53.26 20.51
N GLY A 302 -18.55 -53.03 21.68
CA GLY A 302 -18.86 -54.09 22.65
C GLY A 302 -19.84 -55.12 22.11
N ALA A 303 -20.95 -54.66 21.54
CA ALA A 303 -21.96 -55.54 20.94
C ALA A 303 -21.38 -56.40 19.80
N MET A 304 -20.56 -55.82 18.92
CA MET A 304 -19.88 -56.56 17.86
C MET A 304 -18.87 -57.58 18.39
N ARG A 305 -18.19 -57.27 19.50
CA ARG A 305 -17.29 -58.22 20.18
C ARG A 305 -18.05 -59.44 20.71
N ASP A 306 -19.28 -59.23 21.15
CA ASP A 306 -20.18 -60.29 21.64
C ASP A 306 -20.95 -60.99 20.51
N ASN A 307 -20.53 -60.81 19.24
CA ASN A 307 -21.18 -61.34 18.03
C ASN A 307 -22.64 -60.89 17.86
N VAL A 308 -23.04 -59.76 18.44
CA VAL A 308 -24.35 -59.14 18.18
C VAL A 308 -24.24 -58.32 16.90
N ALA A 309 -25.01 -58.68 15.89
CA ALA A 309 -25.04 -57.97 14.62
C ALA A 309 -25.79 -56.64 14.77
N LEU A 310 -25.05 -55.54 14.81
CA LEU A 310 -25.58 -54.18 14.69
C LEU A 310 -25.34 -53.66 13.29
N THR A 311 -26.39 -53.14 12.65
CA THR A 311 -26.31 -52.50 11.34
C THR A 311 -25.93 -51.02 11.49
N ASN A 312 -25.55 -50.38 10.38
CA ASN A 312 -25.34 -48.93 10.36
C ASN A 312 -26.63 -48.16 10.71
N ASP A 313 -27.80 -48.68 10.31
CA ASP A 313 -29.08 -48.05 10.62
C ASP A 313 -29.38 -48.08 12.13
N ASP A 314 -29.03 -49.17 12.82
CA ASP A 314 -29.16 -49.27 14.28
C ASP A 314 -28.28 -48.23 14.99
N ALA A 315 -27.04 -48.05 14.51
CA ALA A 315 -26.12 -47.09 15.06
C ALA A 315 -26.55 -45.63 14.82
N VAL A 316 -27.15 -45.32 13.66
CA VAL A 316 -27.75 -44.01 13.38
C VAL A 316 -28.97 -43.77 14.28
N ALA A 317 -29.82 -44.78 14.47
CA ALA A 317 -31.01 -44.68 15.33
C ALA A 317 -30.64 -44.42 16.80
N ILE A 318 -29.62 -45.12 17.31
CA ILE A 318 -29.04 -44.88 18.64
C ILE A 318 -28.62 -43.41 18.78
N MET A 319 -27.92 -42.87 17.79
CA MET A 319 -27.43 -41.49 17.84
C MET A 319 -28.52 -40.44 17.73
N GLN A 320 -29.47 -40.59 16.80
CA GLN A 320 -30.58 -39.65 16.71
C GLN A 320 -31.34 -39.58 18.02
N LYS A 321 -31.52 -40.72 18.69
CA LYS A 321 -32.18 -40.79 19.98
C LYS A 321 -31.36 -40.12 21.07
N LEU A 322 -30.05 -40.37 21.15
CA LEU A 322 -29.18 -39.69 22.10
C LEU A 322 -29.10 -38.18 21.85
N CYS A 323 -28.99 -37.73 20.60
CA CYS A 323 -28.89 -36.32 20.24
C CYS A 323 -30.20 -35.54 20.50
N SER A 324 -31.34 -36.23 20.57
CA SER A 324 -32.60 -35.65 21.02
C SER A 324 -32.67 -35.45 22.53
N LEU A 325 -31.86 -36.18 23.30
CA LEU A 325 -31.82 -36.17 24.77
C LEU A 325 -30.65 -35.34 25.33
N LYS A 326 -29.53 -35.28 24.60
CA LYS A 326 -28.31 -34.54 24.97
C LYS A 326 -27.72 -33.89 23.72
N ARG A 327 -27.15 -32.69 23.85
CA ARG A 327 -26.54 -31.99 22.71
C ARG A 327 -25.34 -32.80 22.22
N CYS A 328 -25.43 -33.36 21.01
CA CYS A 328 -24.29 -33.98 20.35
C CYS A 328 -23.37 -32.90 19.80
N THR A 329 -22.12 -32.92 20.23
CA THR A 329 -21.08 -32.04 19.67
C THR A 329 -20.37 -32.70 18.48
N ARG A 330 -20.47 -34.02 18.34
CA ARG A 330 -19.92 -34.77 17.20
C ARG A 330 -20.95 -35.72 16.56
N PRO A 331 -20.94 -35.87 15.22
CA PRO A 331 -21.63 -36.99 14.58
C PRO A 331 -20.95 -38.31 14.99
N LEU A 332 -21.72 -39.40 15.07
CA LEU A 332 -21.13 -40.72 15.25
C LEU A 332 -20.41 -41.12 13.99
N ASP A 333 -19.10 -41.27 14.13
CA ASP A 333 -18.26 -41.71 13.03
C ASP A 333 -18.33 -43.24 12.90
N LEU A 334 -19.27 -43.67 12.07
CA LEU A 334 -19.36 -45.04 11.58
C LEU A 334 -18.52 -45.26 10.32
N ALA A 335 -17.80 -44.22 9.85
CA ALA A 335 -16.96 -44.39 8.69
C ALA A 335 -15.86 -45.42 9.00
N PRO A 336 -15.45 -46.22 7.99
CA PRO A 336 -14.29 -47.07 8.14
C PRO A 336 -13.10 -46.24 8.59
N SER A 337 -12.31 -46.73 9.55
CA SER A 337 -11.17 -45.98 10.06
C SER A 337 -10.17 -45.80 8.93
N THR A 338 -9.92 -44.54 8.57
CA THR A 338 -8.99 -44.21 7.51
C THR A 338 -7.65 -43.80 8.11
N LEU A 339 -6.57 -44.47 7.73
CA LEU A 339 -5.21 -44.03 8.00
C LEU A 339 -4.64 -43.41 6.73
N ALA A 340 -4.52 -42.08 6.74
CA ALA A 340 -3.77 -41.40 5.69
C ALA A 340 -2.28 -41.75 5.82
N VAL A 341 -1.72 -42.27 4.74
CA VAL A 341 -0.29 -42.50 4.56
C VAL A 341 0.21 -41.38 3.67
N GLU A 342 1.03 -40.51 4.27
CA GLU A 342 1.49 -39.28 3.64
C GLU A 342 2.11 -39.57 2.28
N ASN A 343 1.65 -38.84 1.25
CA ASN A 343 2.12 -38.95 -0.13
C ASN A 343 1.96 -40.33 -0.79
N VAL A 344 1.10 -41.21 -0.26
CA VAL A 344 0.82 -42.52 -0.89
C VAL A 344 -0.67 -42.75 -1.10
N GLY A 345 -1.50 -42.49 -0.09
CA GLY A 345 -2.93 -42.75 -0.16
C GLY A 345 -3.55 -42.98 1.21
N THR A 346 -4.79 -43.47 1.23
CA THR A 346 -5.52 -43.72 2.47
C THR A 346 -5.78 -45.21 2.63
N VAL A 347 -5.32 -45.79 3.73
CA VAL A 347 -5.69 -47.14 4.13
C VAL A 347 -7.07 -47.06 4.75
N VAL A 348 -8.07 -47.66 4.11
CA VAL A 348 -9.44 -47.73 4.62
C VAL A 348 -9.58 -49.04 5.38
N LEU A 349 -9.83 -49.00 6.69
CA LEU A 349 -10.05 -50.18 7.53
C LEU A 349 -11.55 -50.38 7.76
N PRO A 350 -12.21 -51.31 7.03
CA PRO A 350 -13.62 -51.61 7.25
C PRO A 350 -13.90 -52.05 8.69
N LEU A 351 -15.12 -51.78 9.15
CA LEU A 351 -15.66 -52.42 10.35
C LEU A 351 -15.49 -53.95 10.21
N GLY A 352 -14.90 -54.60 11.22
CA GLY A 352 -14.61 -56.04 11.20
C GLY A 352 -13.32 -56.52 10.48
N ALA A 353 -12.70 -55.75 9.56
CA ALA A 353 -11.49 -56.18 8.83
C ALA A 353 -10.20 -56.26 9.70
N GLU A 354 -9.31 -57.19 9.37
CA GLU A 354 -8.01 -57.37 10.02
C GLU A 354 -6.95 -56.42 9.42
N PRO A 355 -6.24 -55.61 10.23
CA PRO A 355 -5.28 -54.63 9.75
C PRO A 355 -4.21 -55.12 8.77
N VAL A 356 -3.70 -56.35 8.93
CA VAL A 356 -2.61 -56.86 8.07
C VAL A 356 -3.06 -57.10 6.64
N ASP A 357 -4.31 -57.53 6.42
CA ASP A 357 -4.82 -57.84 5.09
C ASP A 357 -5.04 -56.56 4.30
N VAL A 358 -5.64 -55.57 4.97
CA VAL A 358 -5.85 -54.23 4.41
C VAL A 358 -4.52 -53.55 4.11
N LEU A 359 -3.51 -53.72 4.95
CA LEU A 359 -2.18 -53.17 4.69
C LEU A 359 -1.51 -53.82 3.48
N ASN A 360 -1.60 -55.14 3.29
CA ASN A 360 -1.00 -55.81 2.14
C ASN A 360 -1.66 -55.36 0.82
N GLU A 361 -2.99 -55.29 0.80
CA GLU A 361 -3.74 -54.78 -0.35
C GLU A 361 -3.36 -53.32 -0.67
N PHE A 362 -3.22 -52.49 0.37
CA PHE A 362 -2.76 -51.12 0.23
C PHE A 362 -1.32 -51.02 -0.30
N LEU A 363 -0.38 -51.84 0.18
CA LEU A 363 1.01 -51.84 -0.29
C LEU A 363 1.13 -52.27 -1.74
N ASP A 364 0.28 -53.18 -2.20
CA ASP A 364 0.22 -53.60 -3.61
C ASP A 364 -0.38 -52.49 -4.49
N ALA A 365 -1.45 -51.84 -4.04
CA ALA A 365 -2.05 -50.70 -4.73
C ALA A 365 -1.12 -49.48 -4.78
N ALA A 366 -0.39 -49.18 -3.71
CA ALA A 366 0.61 -48.10 -3.67
C ALA A 366 1.72 -48.34 -4.70
N ARG A 367 2.19 -49.59 -4.82
CA ARG A 367 3.22 -49.97 -5.78
C ARG A 367 2.76 -49.81 -7.23
N SER A 368 1.51 -50.16 -7.55
CA SER A 368 1.01 -50.04 -8.93
C SER A 368 0.89 -48.60 -9.42
N VAL A 369 0.88 -47.61 -8.51
CA VAL A 369 0.89 -46.18 -8.83
C VAL A 369 2.27 -45.52 -8.60
N GLY A 370 3.32 -46.33 -8.40
CA GLY A 370 4.71 -45.84 -8.29
C GLY A 370 5.16 -45.43 -6.89
N HIS A 371 4.34 -45.60 -5.86
CA HIS A 371 4.73 -45.31 -4.48
C HIS A 371 5.46 -46.50 -3.84
N ARG A 372 6.62 -46.24 -3.24
CA ARG A 372 7.40 -47.25 -2.51
C ARG A 372 7.35 -46.97 -1.02
N ILE A 373 6.84 -47.93 -0.26
CA ILE A 373 6.84 -47.88 1.21
C ILE A 373 7.94 -48.81 1.71
N SER A 374 8.86 -48.26 2.50
CA SER A 374 9.96 -49.03 3.10
C SER A 374 9.43 -50.06 4.11
N ALA A 375 10.26 -51.05 4.46
CA ALA A 375 9.92 -52.01 5.51
C ALA A 375 9.58 -51.33 6.84
N GLU A 376 10.33 -50.29 7.22
CA GLU A 376 10.08 -49.49 8.42
C GLU A 376 8.75 -48.73 8.30
N GLY A 377 8.50 -48.08 7.16
CA GLY A 377 7.25 -47.37 6.90
C GLY A 377 6.03 -48.30 6.99
N ALA A 378 6.11 -49.49 6.40
CA ALA A 378 5.05 -50.48 6.49
C ALA A 378 4.84 -50.97 7.95
N GLY A 379 5.92 -51.13 8.72
CA GLY A 379 5.86 -51.44 10.15
C GLY A 379 5.18 -50.35 10.98
N GLN A 380 5.48 -49.07 10.71
CA GLN A 380 4.85 -47.93 11.37
C GLN A 380 3.35 -47.82 11.03
N ILE A 381 3.00 -48.03 9.75
CA ILE A 381 1.59 -48.06 9.31
C ILE A 381 0.85 -49.18 10.04
N MET A 382 1.44 -50.38 10.10
CA MET A 382 0.88 -51.51 10.83
C MET A 382 0.67 -51.17 12.31
N GLN A 383 1.66 -50.60 13.00
CA GLN A 383 1.55 -50.21 14.40
C GLN A 383 0.42 -49.20 14.65
N ARG A 384 0.23 -48.24 13.74
CA ARG A 384 -0.87 -47.26 13.82
C ARG A 384 -2.23 -47.91 13.58
N LEU A 385 -2.34 -48.78 12.57
CA LEU A 385 -3.56 -49.56 12.35
C LEU A 385 -3.88 -50.44 13.57
N CYS A 386 -2.85 -51.04 14.19
CA CYS A 386 -3.00 -51.83 15.41
C CYS A 386 -3.41 -51.01 16.64
N GLY A 387 -3.05 -49.73 16.69
CA GLY A 387 -3.50 -48.79 17.72
C GLY A 387 -4.95 -48.35 17.55
N MET A 388 -5.45 -48.33 16.30
CA MET A 388 -6.86 -48.08 16.01
C MET A 388 -7.72 -49.34 16.21
N LYS A 389 -7.16 -50.53 15.97
CA LYS A 389 -7.87 -51.82 16.08
C LYS A 389 -6.92 -52.97 16.38
N ALA A 390 -7.28 -53.88 17.27
CA ALA A 390 -6.41 -54.99 17.68
C ALA A 390 -5.96 -55.88 16.49
N CYS A 391 -4.65 -56.10 16.38
CA CYS A 391 -4.02 -56.95 15.35
C CYS A 391 -3.80 -58.39 15.82
N ARG A 392 -4.03 -59.34 14.93
CA ARG A 392 -3.93 -60.79 15.15
C ARG A 392 -2.70 -61.42 14.46
N ARG A 393 -2.12 -60.80 13.42
CA ARG A 393 -0.97 -61.33 12.64
C ARG A 393 0.14 -60.28 12.39
N PRO A 394 1.43 -60.68 12.36
CA PRO A 394 2.55 -59.78 12.02
C PRO A 394 2.76 -59.64 10.49
N LEU A 395 3.45 -58.57 10.08
CA LEU A 395 3.86 -58.28 8.70
C LEU A 395 5.25 -58.90 8.39
N ASP A 396 5.43 -59.56 7.23
CA ASP A 396 6.74 -60.09 6.77
C ASP A 396 7.44 -59.07 5.85
N VAL A 397 8.67 -58.68 6.20
CA VAL A 397 9.43 -57.59 5.56
C VAL A 397 10.82 -58.00 5.04
N SER A 398 11.08 -59.30 4.86
CA SER A 398 12.41 -59.82 4.50
C SER A 398 12.85 -59.49 3.05
N PRO A 399 14.09 -59.01 2.79
CA PRO A 399 14.57 -58.69 1.44
C PRO A 399 14.99 -59.93 0.63
N MET A 400 14.84 -59.87 -0.69
CA MET A 400 15.22 -60.95 -1.61
C MET A 400 16.65 -60.76 -2.12
N ARG A 401 17.40 -61.85 -2.33
CA ARG A 401 18.80 -61.81 -2.77
C ARG A 401 19.04 -62.79 -3.92
N LEU A 402 19.73 -62.34 -4.96
CA LEU A 402 20.14 -63.12 -6.13
C LEU A 402 21.63 -62.89 -6.43
N ASN A 403 22.44 -63.94 -6.37
CA ASN A 403 23.87 -63.86 -6.73
C ASN A 403 24.04 -63.97 -8.25
N ILE A 404 24.73 -62.99 -8.85
CA ILE A 404 25.07 -62.95 -10.27
C ILE A 404 26.59 -63.13 -10.38
N SER A 405 27.01 -64.26 -10.96
CA SER A 405 28.41 -64.62 -11.13
C SER A 405 29.20 -63.46 -11.76
N ASP A 406 30.38 -63.17 -11.20
CA ASP A 406 31.36 -62.20 -11.71
C ASP A 406 30.96 -60.71 -11.67
N ILE A 407 29.74 -60.37 -11.19
CA ILE A 407 29.28 -58.96 -11.06
C ILE A 407 28.96 -58.61 -9.60
N GLY A 408 28.22 -59.46 -8.88
CA GLY A 408 27.84 -59.17 -7.49
C GLY A 408 26.52 -59.81 -7.05
N THR A 409 26.04 -59.42 -5.87
CA THR A 409 24.73 -59.85 -5.35
C THR A 409 23.69 -58.77 -5.61
N LEU A 410 22.70 -59.08 -6.43
CA LEU A 410 21.50 -58.27 -6.58
C LEU A 410 20.62 -58.45 -5.35
N VAL A 411 20.33 -57.35 -4.65
CA VAL A 411 19.40 -57.34 -3.53
C VAL A 411 18.13 -56.62 -3.99
N VAL A 412 16.97 -57.25 -3.82
CA VAL A 412 15.66 -56.61 -4.04
C VAL A 412 15.06 -56.30 -2.67
N PRO A 413 15.12 -55.04 -2.21
CA PRO A 413 14.57 -54.65 -0.92
C PRO A 413 13.06 -54.88 -0.83
N PHE A 414 12.53 -54.94 0.40
CA PHE A 414 11.08 -54.97 0.61
C PHE A 414 10.42 -53.76 -0.07
N GLY A 415 9.32 -54.02 -0.80
CA GLY A 415 8.60 -52.99 -1.54
C GLY A 415 9.22 -52.53 -2.87
N VAL A 416 10.38 -53.04 -3.27
CA VAL A 416 10.99 -52.74 -4.58
C VAL A 416 10.55 -53.78 -5.63
N GLU A 417 10.18 -53.31 -6.82
CA GLU A 417 9.88 -54.16 -7.97
C GLU A 417 11.20 -54.73 -8.53
N PRO A 418 11.26 -56.03 -8.87
CA PRO A 418 12.48 -56.63 -9.39
C PRO A 418 13.09 -55.91 -10.61
N ALA A 419 12.26 -55.37 -11.50
CA ALA A 419 12.70 -54.61 -12.67
C ALA A 419 13.57 -53.41 -12.30
N ASP A 420 13.18 -52.67 -11.28
CA ASP A 420 13.88 -51.46 -10.86
C ASP A 420 15.20 -51.78 -10.17
N ALA A 421 15.23 -52.86 -9.37
CA ALA A 421 16.46 -53.34 -8.75
C ALA A 421 17.47 -53.81 -9.81
N VAL A 422 17.00 -54.41 -10.91
CA VAL A 422 17.87 -54.80 -12.03
C VAL A 422 18.43 -53.56 -12.74
N THR A 423 17.62 -52.53 -12.98
CA THR A 423 18.08 -51.27 -13.59
C THR A 423 19.17 -50.61 -12.74
N GLU A 424 18.94 -50.44 -11.44
CA GLU A 424 19.92 -49.86 -10.51
C GLU A 424 21.22 -50.68 -10.47
N PHE A 425 21.10 -52.01 -10.46
CA PHE A 425 22.25 -52.90 -10.51
C PHE A 425 23.05 -52.79 -11.81
N VAL A 426 22.36 -52.62 -12.96
CA VAL A 426 23.00 -52.39 -14.26
C VAL A 426 23.74 -51.05 -14.29
N GLU A 427 23.14 -49.99 -13.76
CA GLU A 427 23.78 -48.66 -13.67
C GLU A 427 25.03 -48.70 -12.79
N LEU A 428 24.94 -49.32 -11.61
CA LEU A 428 26.09 -49.51 -10.71
C LEU A 428 27.21 -50.33 -11.38
N ALA A 429 26.85 -51.38 -12.12
CA ALA A 429 27.81 -52.16 -12.87
C ALA A 429 28.50 -51.32 -13.96
N GLN A 430 27.74 -50.49 -14.68
CA GLN A 430 28.29 -49.60 -15.71
C GLN A 430 29.25 -48.55 -15.13
N GLN A 431 28.93 -47.96 -13.97
CA GLN A 431 29.82 -47.05 -13.25
C GLN A 431 31.13 -47.73 -12.84
N GLN A 432 31.11 -49.04 -12.60
CA GLN A 432 32.28 -49.87 -12.30
C GLN A 432 33.01 -50.35 -13.57
N GLY A 433 32.61 -49.88 -14.76
CA GLY A 433 33.20 -50.27 -16.04
C GLY A 433 32.73 -51.62 -16.57
N VAL A 434 31.74 -52.24 -15.93
CA VAL A 434 31.15 -53.52 -16.33
C VAL A 434 29.91 -53.25 -17.18
N ARG A 435 29.98 -53.58 -18.48
CA ARG A 435 28.82 -53.47 -19.38
C ARG A 435 27.95 -54.72 -19.27
N ILE A 436 26.74 -54.57 -18.73
CA ILE A 436 25.70 -55.60 -18.79
C ILE A 436 24.94 -55.44 -20.11
N SER A 437 24.96 -56.46 -20.97
CA SER A 437 24.18 -56.48 -22.20
C SER A 437 22.68 -56.62 -21.90
N GLY A 438 21.82 -56.21 -22.83
CA GLY A 438 20.37 -56.40 -22.70
C GLY A 438 19.97 -57.87 -22.47
N ASP A 439 20.68 -58.81 -23.09
CA ASP A 439 20.44 -60.25 -22.91
C ASP A 439 20.71 -60.72 -21.47
N ASN A 440 21.78 -60.20 -20.85
CA ASN A 440 22.13 -60.52 -19.47
C ASN A 440 21.11 -59.89 -18.49
N ALA A 441 20.62 -58.69 -18.77
CA ALA A 441 19.58 -58.05 -17.97
C ALA A 441 18.26 -58.85 -18.01
N ASN A 442 17.90 -59.41 -19.17
CA ASN A 442 16.71 -60.26 -19.32
C ASN A 442 16.81 -61.57 -18.50
N LEU A 443 17.97 -62.24 -18.52
CA LEU A 443 18.21 -63.46 -17.74
C LEU A 443 18.12 -63.22 -16.23
N ILE A 444 18.59 -62.07 -15.75
CA ILE A 444 18.47 -61.67 -14.34
C ILE A 444 16.99 -61.48 -13.97
N MET A 445 16.21 -60.84 -14.84
CA MET A 445 14.79 -60.60 -14.61
C MET A 445 13.96 -61.89 -14.54
N GLU A 446 14.12 -62.80 -15.49
CA GLU A 446 13.39 -64.08 -15.48
C GLU A 446 13.57 -64.84 -14.15
N ARG A 447 14.80 -64.79 -13.61
CA ARG A 447 15.13 -65.47 -12.36
C ARG A 447 14.47 -64.82 -11.14
N LEU A 448 14.44 -63.49 -11.07
CA LEU A 448 13.73 -62.78 -9.98
C LEU A 448 12.22 -63.00 -10.04
N CYS A 449 11.65 -63.01 -11.25
CA CYS A 449 10.22 -63.19 -11.45
C CYS A 449 9.73 -64.60 -11.10
N SER A 450 10.62 -65.59 -11.07
CA SER A 450 10.32 -66.93 -10.55
C SER A 450 10.23 -66.98 -9.01
N MET A 451 10.86 -66.03 -8.30
CA MET A 451 10.91 -65.99 -6.83
C MET A 451 9.84 -65.07 -6.23
N LYS A 452 9.44 -64.02 -6.95
CA LYS A 452 8.37 -63.08 -6.56
C LYS A 452 7.63 -62.68 -7.82
N LYS A 453 6.31 -62.51 -7.72
CA LYS A 453 5.49 -62.04 -8.85
C LYS A 453 6.02 -60.69 -9.34
N CYS A 454 6.55 -60.66 -10.56
CA CYS A 454 6.89 -59.43 -11.26
C CYS A 454 5.65 -58.85 -11.93
N ASN A 455 5.51 -57.53 -11.83
CA ASN A 455 4.42 -56.79 -12.46
C ASN A 455 4.89 -56.07 -13.73
N VAL A 456 6.20 -55.91 -13.96
CA VAL A 456 6.75 -55.12 -15.08
C VAL A 456 7.88 -55.87 -15.84
N PRO A 457 7.80 -56.01 -17.18
CA PRO A 457 8.93 -56.47 -17.99
C PRO A 457 9.97 -55.35 -18.19
N VAL A 458 11.27 -55.68 -18.19
CA VAL A 458 12.34 -54.71 -18.47
C VAL A 458 12.50 -54.54 -20.00
N ASP A 459 12.30 -53.32 -20.51
CA ASP A 459 12.53 -53.00 -21.93
C ASP A 459 13.99 -52.56 -22.15
N VAL A 460 14.77 -53.43 -22.77
CA VAL A 460 16.20 -53.22 -23.06
C VAL A 460 16.45 -52.56 -24.43
N ALA A 461 15.42 -52.24 -25.21
CA ALA A 461 15.59 -51.63 -26.54
C ALA A 461 15.93 -50.12 -26.45
N PRO A 462 16.76 -49.57 -27.36
CA PRO A 462 16.98 -48.13 -27.46
C PRO A 462 15.69 -47.41 -27.89
N VAL A 463 15.37 -46.30 -27.22
CA VAL A 463 14.18 -45.50 -27.56
C VAL A 463 14.51 -44.63 -28.77
N ARG A 464 13.77 -44.81 -29.87
CA ARG A 464 13.89 -43.98 -31.08
C ARG A 464 12.64 -43.14 -31.29
N LEU A 465 12.81 -41.83 -31.43
CA LEU A 465 11.74 -40.86 -31.65
C LEU A 465 12.04 -40.02 -32.90
N ASN A 466 11.19 -40.09 -33.93
CA ASN A 466 11.33 -39.26 -35.12
C ASN A 466 10.50 -37.98 -34.97
N ILE A 467 11.16 -36.83 -34.94
CA ILE A 467 10.53 -35.53 -34.72
C ILE A 467 10.41 -34.83 -36.08
N SER A 468 9.15 -34.71 -36.53
CA SER A 468 8.82 -34.22 -37.87
C SER A 468 9.46 -32.85 -38.13
N GLY A 469 10.23 -32.76 -39.21
CA GLY A 469 10.88 -31.52 -39.62
C GLY A 469 12.12 -31.12 -38.82
N VAL A 470 12.58 -31.94 -37.87
CA VAL A 470 13.79 -31.68 -37.07
C VAL A 470 14.83 -32.78 -37.22
N GLY A 471 14.48 -34.04 -36.93
CA GLY A 471 15.45 -35.15 -36.91
C GLY A 471 14.99 -36.36 -36.08
N THR A 472 15.87 -37.36 -35.92
CA THR A 472 15.60 -38.54 -35.07
C THR A 472 16.42 -38.48 -33.78
N LEU A 473 15.75 -38.57 -32.64
CA LEU A 473 16.33 -38.73 -31.31
C LEU A 473 16.49 -40.23 -31.00
N GLU A 474 17.69 -40.65 -30.56
CA GLU A 474 17.98 -42.02 -30.12
C GLU A 474 18.51 -42.00 -28.68
N VAL A 475 17.90 -42.80 -27.80
CA VAL A 475 18.26 -42.91 -26.36
C VAL A 475 18.71 -44.35 -26.05
N PRO A 476 20.04 -44.61 -26.00
CA PRO A 476 20.61 -45.93 -25.75
C PRO A 476 20.28 -46.51 -24.37
N PHE A 477 20.16 -47.82 -24.21
CA PHE A 477 19.94 -48.46 -22.89
C PHE A 477 21.03 -48.08 -21.87
N GLY A 478 20.63 -47.60 -20.70
CA GLY A 478 21.51 -47.12 -19.63
C GLY A 478 21.93 -45.65 -19.72
N THR A 479 21.44 -44.87 -20.69
CA THR A 479 21.63 -43.40 -20.70
C THR A 479 20.40 -42.69 -20.17
N GLU A 480 20.59 -41.62 -19.40
CA GLU A 480 19.49 -40.80 -18.89
C GLU A 480 18.80 -40.06 -20.07
N PRO A 481 17.47 -40.22 -20.22
CA PRO A 481 16.71 -39.56 -21.28
C PRO A 481 16.88 -38.04 -21.37
N VAL A 482 16.99 -37.35 -20.22
CA VAL A 482 17.05 -35.88 -20.20
C VAL A 482 18.27 -35.34 -20.93
N ASP A 483 19.41 -36.04 -20.83
CA ASP A 483 20.67 -35.61 -21.43
C ASP A 483 20.58 -35.68 -22.95
N MET A 484 20.00 -36.76 -23.47
CA MET A 484 19.82 -36.97 -24.91
C MET A 484 18.77 -36.04 -25.50
N VAL A 485 17.67 -35.79 -24.78
CA VAL A 485 16.67 -34.80 -25.19
C VAL A 485 17.28 -33.40 -25.19
N SER A 486 18.02 -33.02 -24.15
CA SER A 486 18.67 -31.71 -24.05
C SER A 486 19.67 -31.49 -25.19
N GLN A 487 20.53 -32.48 -25.44
CA GLN A 487 21.49 -32.41 -26.55
C GLN A 487 20.77 -32.27 -27.90
N PHE A 488 19.72 -33.06 -28.15
CA PHE A 488 18.95 -32.99 -29.38
C PHE A 488 18.28 -31.61 -29.57
N LEU A 489 17.71 -31.03 -28.50
CA LEU A 489 17.08 -29.70 -28.57
C LEU A 489 18.11 -28.59 -28.88
N LEU A 490 19.35 -28.74 -28.41
CA LEU A 490 20.45 -27.83 -28.73
C LEU A 490 20.87 -27.96 -30.20
N GLU A 491 21.03 -29.18 -30.71
CA GLU A 491 21.37 -29.45 -32.11
C GLU A 491 20.27 -28.95 -33.08
N ALA A 492 19.00 -29.19 -32.74
CA ALA A 492 17.85 -28.70 -33.49
C ALA A 492 17.85 -27.17 -33.62
N ARG A 493 18.20 -26.45 -32.56
CA ARG A 493 18.27 -24.98 -32.58
C ARG A 493 19.43 -24.48 -33.42
N ALA A 494 20.59 -25.10 -33.32
CA ALA A 494 21.75 -24.74 -34.14
C ALA A 494 21.43 -24.87 -35.65
N ALA A 495 20.53 -25.79 -36.01
CA ALA A 495 19.99 -25.96 -37.36
C ALA A 495 18.81 -25.02 -37.71
N GLY A 496 18.42 -24.10 -36.83
CA GLY A 496 17.36 -23.11 -37.06
C GLY A 496 15.94 -23.55 -36.69
N HIS A 497 15.78 -24.73 -36.09
CA HIS A 497 14.46 -25.20 -35.64
C HIS A 497 14.11 -24.61 -34.26
N ARG A 498 12.88 -24.09 -34.13
CA ARG A 498 12.35 -23.59 -32.85
C ARG A 498 11.43 -24.63 -32.24
N ILE A 499 11.91 -25.33 -31.20
CA ILE A 499 11.10 -26.23 -30.39
C ILE A 499 10.72 -25.48 -29.11
N LEU A 500 9.43 -25.17 -28.97
CA LEU A 500 8.89 -24.50 -27.78
C LEU A 500 8.94 -25.41 -26.55
N ALA A 501 8.80 -24.85 -25.35
CA ALA A 501 8.75 -25.60 -24.09
C ALA A 501 7.72 -26.75 -24.11
N ASP A 502 6.57 -26.56 -24.74
CA ASP A 502 5.55 -27.61 -24.89
C ASP A 502 6.02 -28.74 -25.80
N GLY A 503 6.70 -28.40 -26.91
CA GLY A 503 7.28 -29.40 -27.80
C GLY A 503 8.41 -30.18 -27.12
N ALA A 504 9.26 -29.50 -26.35
CA ALA A 504 10.31 -30.14 -25.58
C ALA A 504 9.75 -31.08 -24.49
N ARG A 505 8.68 -30.65 -23.81
CA ARG A 505 7.94 -31.49 -22.85
C ARG A 505 7.30 -32.70 -23.52
N GLN A 506 6.69 -32.55 -24.70
CA GLN A 506 6.11 -33.67 -25.45
C GLN A 506 7.17 -34.68 -25.90
N ILE A 507 8.35 -34.20 -26.32
CA ILE A 507 9.48 -35.08 -26.66
C ILE A 507 9.94 -35.83 -25.42
N MET A 508 10.15 -35.14 -24.29
CA MET A 508 10.54 -35.75 -23.03
C MET A 508 9.49 -36.76 -22.56
N GLU A 509 8.20 -36.41 -22.56
CA GLU A 509 7.10 -37.28 -22.20
C GLU A 509 7.06 -38.54 -23.09
N ALA A 510 7.22 -38.40 -24.41
CA ALA A 510 7.24 -39.53 -25.32
C ALA A 510 8.43 -40.49 -25.08
N VAL A 511 9.57 -39.95 -24.64
CA VAL A 511 10.72 -40.77 -24.22
C VAL A 511 10.46 -41.39 -22.85
N CYS A 512 9.93 -40.62 -21.90
CA CYS A 512 9.67 -41.06 -20.52
C CYS A 512 8.55 -42.09 -20.41
N GLN A 513 7.59 -42.07 -21.34
CA GLN A 513 6.57 -43.13 -21.47
C GLN A 513 7.18 -44.49 -21.85
N ARG A 514 8.36 -44.49 -22.48
CA ARG A 514 9.06 -45.70 -22.92
C ARG A 514 10.23 -46.07 -22.02
N ARG A 515 10.73 -45.15 -21.19
CA ARG A 515 11.83 -45.38 -20.27
C ARG A 515 11.74 -44.46 -19.06
N ALA A 516 12.03 -44.98 -17.87
CA ALA A 516 12.11 -44.14 -16.68
C ALA A 516 13.09 -42.97 -16.89
N CYS A 517 12.61 -41.76 -16.61
CA CYS A 517 13.41 -40.56 -16.56
C CYS A 517 13.62 -40.21 -15.09
N HIS A 518 14.87 -40.16 -14.66
CA HIS A 518 15.21 -39.83 -13.28
C HIS A 518 15.28 -38.31 -13.08
N GLN A 519 15.50 -37.56 -14.16
CA GLN A 519 15.57 -36.10 -14.12
C GLN A 519 14.48 -35.46 -14.98
N PRO A 520 13.72 -34.48 -14.44
CA PRO A 520 12.80 -33.69 -15.24
C PRO A 520 13.60 -32.75 -16.15
N LEU A 521 13.13 -32.55 -17.38
CA LEU A 521 13.64 -31.49 -18.25
C LEU A 521 13.27 -30.14 -17.64
N ASP A 522 14.26 -29.36 -17.20
CA ASP A 522 14.02 -28.00 -16.70
C ASP A 522 13.65 -27.07 -17.85
N ALA A 523 12.34 -26.97 -18.09
CA ALA A 523 11.75 -26.07 -19.07
C ALA A 523 11.39 -24.70 -18.47
N SER A 524 11.88 -24.38 -17.26
CA SER A 524 11.58 -23.10 -16.63
C SER A 524 12.34 -21.95 -17.34
N PRO A 525 11.74 -20.75 -17.44
CA PRO A 525 12.43 -19.61 -18.01
C PRO A 525 13.57 -19.19 -17.08
N PHE A 526 14.76 -18.98 -17.64
CA PHE A 526 15.89 -18.44 -16.90
C PHE A 526 15.59 -17.00 -16.50
N ARG A 527 15.84 -16.65 -15.23
CA ARG A 527 15.59 -15.32 -14.69
C ARG A 527 16.88 -14.76 -14.08
N LEU A 528 17.18 -13.52 -14.39
CA LEU A 528 18.31 -12.79 -13.82
C LEU A 528 17.83 -11.41 -13.37
N GLU A 529 17.93 -11.11 -12.07
CA GLU A 529 17.68 -9.78 -11.55
C GLU A 529 18.89 -8.87 -11.80
N VAL A 530 18.65 -7.77 -12.51
CA VAL A 530 19.65 -6.74 -12.79
C VAL A 530 19.38 -5.57 -11.85
N ASN A 531 20.24 -5.41 -10.85
CA ASN A 531 20.08 -4.42 -9.78
C ASN A 531 19.83 -3.01 -10.34
N GLY A 532 18.72 -2.40 -9.92
CA GLY A 532 18.34 -1.03 -10.32
C GLY A 532 17.77 -0.90 -11.74
N VAL A 533 17.63 -2.01 -12.48
CA VAL A 533 17.17 -1.99 -13.88
C VAL A 533 15.88 -2.81 -14.06
N GLY A 534 15.85 -4.06 -13.58
CA GLY A 534 14.69 -4.94 -13.72
C GLY A 534 15.08 -6.42 -13.81
N THR A 535 14.11 -7.29 -14.09
CA THR A 535 14.34 -8.74 -14.23
C THR A 535 14.42 -9.13 -15.70
N LEU A 536 15.56 -9.63 -16.14
CA LEU A 536 15.72 -10.29 -17.43
C LEU A 536 15.06 -11.67 -17.36
N VAL A 537 14.11 -11.94 -18.25
CA VAL A 537 13.47 -13.25 -18.38
C VAL A 537 13.80 -13.81 -19.75
N LEU A 538 14.48 -14.97 -19.77
CA LEU A 538 14.76 -15.75 -20.97
C LEU A 538 13.82 -16.95 -21.01
N PRO A 539 12.77 -16.93 -21.85
CA PRO A 539 11.93 -18.09 -22.11
C PRO A 539 12.75 -19.33 -22.46
N PHE A 540 12.25 -20.51 -22.08
CA PHE A 540 12.90 -21.75 -22.44
C PHE A 540 13.11 -21.83 -23.95
N GLY A 541 14.38 -21.91 -24.30
CA GLY A 541 14.85 -22.03 -25.66
C GLY A 541 14.94 -20.75 -26.49
N GLU A 542 14.81 -19.58 -25.86
CA GLU A 542 15.27 -18.34 -26.46
C GLU A 542 16.80 -18.24 -26.40
N GLU A 543 17.43 -17.70 -27.46
CA GLU A 543 18.86 -17.43 -27.48
C GLU A 543 19.20 -16.26 -26.54
N PRO A 544 20.14 -16.42 -25.57
CA PRO A 544 20.52 -15.37 -24.63
C PRO A 544 20.78 -13.99 -25.25
N ALA A 545 21.47 -13.93 -26.40
CA ALA A 545 21.75 -12.68 -27.09
C ALA A 545 20.48 -11.94 -27.54
N GLN A 546 19.47 -12.68 -28.03
CA GLN A 546 18.20 -12.10 -28.48
C GLN A 546 17.33 -11.64 -27.31
N GLY A 547 17.28 -12.45 -26.25
CA GLY A 547 16.53 -12.08 -25.04
C GLY A 547 17.15 -10.88 -24.32
N LEU A 548 18.48 -10.82 -24.27
CA LEU A 548 19.20 -9.66 -23.73
C LEU A 548 18.99 -8.40 -24.58
N ALA A 549 19.03 -8.49 -25.91
CA ALA A 549 18.75 -7.36 -26.79
C ALA A 549 17.33 -6.80 -26.55
N ARG A 550 16.32 -7.67 -26.47
CA ARG A 550 14.95 -7.27 -26.14
C ARG A 550 14.84 -6.60 -24.77
N PHE A 551 15.55 -7.11 -23.77
CA PHE A 551 15.56 -6.53 -22.43
C PHE A 551 16.21 -5.14 -22.42
N VAL A 552 17.31 -4.96 -23.15
CA VAL A 552 17.94 -3.63 -23.33
C VAL A 552 16.94 -2.66 -23.96
N ASP A 553 16.23 -3.06 -25.01
CA ASP A 553 15.20 -2.22 -25.64
C ASP A 553 14.09 -1.82 -24.64
N GLN A 554 13.63 -2.76 -23.79
CA GLN A 554 12.63 -2.47 -22.75
C GLN A 554 13.14 -1.47 -21.71
N VAL A 555 14.40 -1.59 -21.29
CA VAL A 555 15.04 -0.68 -20.33
C VAL A 555 15.17 0.71 -20.92
N VAL A 556 15.58 0.81 -22.20
CA VAL A 556 15.68 2.07 -22.93
C VAL A 556 14.31 2.73 -23.08
N ALA A 557 13.27 1.96 -23.42
CA ALA A 557 11.90 2.46 -23.49
C ALA A 557 11.42 3.05 -22.15
N ALA A 558 11.82 2.45 -21.03
CA ALA A 558 11.53 2.93 -19.68
C ALA A 558 12.39 4.14 -19.25
N GLY A 559 13.35 4.58 -20.07
CA GLY A 559 14.25 5.69 -19.80
C GLY A 559 15.52 5.32 -19.03
N GLY A 560 15.79 4.02 -18.84
CA GLY A 560 17.07 3.52 -18.35
C GLY A 560 18.11 3.39 -19.47
N THR A 561 19.34 3.02 -19.12
CA THR A 561 20.40 2.71 -20.08
C THR A 561 21.18 1.47 -19.66
N ILE A 562 21.58 0.65 -20.63
CA ILE A 562 22.54 -0.44 -20.45
C ILE A 562 23.59 -0.25 -21.53
N ASP A 563 24.80 0.16 -21.15
CA ASP A 563 25.86 0.36 -22.11
C ASP A 563 26.43 -0.98 -22.63
N ALA A 564 27.31 -0.91 -23.64
CA ALA A 564 27.94 -2.08 -24.24
C ALA A 564 28.69 -2.95 -23.21
N ALA A 565 29.29 -2.34 -22.18
CA ALA A 565 30.02 -3.06 -21.14
C ALA A 565 29.06 -3.82 -20.22
N GLY A 566 27.97 -3.18 -19.79
CA GLY A 566 26.91 -3.79 -18.99
C GLY A 566 26.22 -4.93 -19.74
N ALA A 567 25.92 -4.75 -21.02
CA ALA A 567 25.38 -5.82 -21.86
C ALA A 567 26.36 -7.00 -22.00
N SER A 568 27.66 -6.73 -22.18
CA SER A 568 28.67 -7.80 -22.26
C SER A 568 28.80 -8.58 -20.95
N GLN A 569 28.76 -7.88 -19.80
CA GLN A 569 28.80 -8.51 -18.48
C GLN A 569 27.55 -9.36 -18.21
N LEU A 570 26.37 -8.85 -18.58
CA LEU A 570 25.12 -9.61 -18.47
C LEU A 570 25.17 -10.86 -19.36
N MET A 571 25.69 -10.75 -20.58
CA MET A 571 25.87 -11.89 -21.46
C MET A 571 26.79 -12.94 -20.84
N GLU A 572 27.94 -12.55 -20.29
CA GLU A 572 28.84 -13.47 -19.59
C GLU A 572 28.16 -14.17 -18.40
N ALA A 573 27.37 -13.43 -17.61
CA ALA A 573 26.64 -13.98 -16.47
C ALA A 573 25.54 -14.97 -16.89
N ILE A 574 24.84 -14.70 -17.99
CA ILE A 574 23.86 -15.63 -18.57
C ILE A 574 24.57 -16.87 -19.09
N CYS A 575 25.67 -16.70 -19.84
CA CYS A 575 26.39 -17.80 -20.47
C CYS A 575 27.08 -18.75 -19.48
N LYS A 576 27.26 -18.35 -18.22
CA LYS A 576 27.70 -19.24 -17.13
C LYS A 576 26.65 -20.26 -16.72
N ASN A 577 25.37 -19.95 -16.92
CA ASN A 577 24.25 -20.77 -16.46
C ASN A 577 23.41 -21.34 -17.62
N VAL A 578 23.51 -20.75 -18.81
CA VAL A 578 22.78 -21.14 -20.02
C VAL A 578 23.76 -21.23 -21.19
N THR A 579 23.67 -22.29 -21.99
CA THR A 579 24.52 -22.43 -23.18
C THR A 579 24.23 -21.32 -24.19
N CYS A 580 25.25 -20.54 -24.54
CA CYS A 580 25.18 -19.46 -25.53
C CYS A 580 25.81 -19.89 -26.86
N PHE A 581 25.13 -19.58 -27.97
CA PHE A 581 25.59 -19.90 -29.32
C PHE A 581 26.06 -18.67 -30.10
N GLN A 582 25.49 -17.49 -29.81
CA GLN A 582 25.84 -16.24 -30.48
C GLN A 582 26.30 -15.18 -29.46
N PRO A 583 27.37 -14.41 -29.76
CA PRO A 583 27.68 -13.21 -29.00
C PRO A 583 26.62 -12.14 -29.25
N ILE A 584 26.38 -11.28 -28.25
CA ILE A 584 25.55 -10.07 -28.45
C ILE A 584 26.32 -9.06 -29.30
N ASP A 585 25.68 -8.52 -30.34
CA ASP A 585 26.26 -7.43 -31.14
C ASP A 585 26.02 -6.09 -30.41
N VAL A 586 27.07 -5.59 -29.77
CA VAL A 586 27.07 -4.31 -29.05
C VAL A 586 27.70 -3.17 -29.87
N SER A 587 27.87 -3.38 -31.18
CA SER A 587 28.47 -2.38 -32.06
C SER A 587 27.59 -1.13 -32.15
N PRO A 588 28.15 0.08 -32.02
CA PRO A 588 27.35 1.30 -32.14
C PRO A 588 26.86 1.47 -33.59
N PHE A 589 25.65 1.99 -33.75
CA PHE A 589 25.13 2.32 -35.08
C PHE A 589 25.73 3.65 -35.53
N VAL A 590 26.31 3.68 -36.74
CA VAL A 590 26.93 4.89 -37.30
C VAL A 590 26.17 5.32 -38.56
N LEU A 591 25.72 6.57 -38.58
CA LEU A 591 25.06 7.19 -39.72
C LEU A 591 25.88 8.40 -40.20
N ASN A 592 26.35 8.37 -41.45
CA ASN A 592 27.07 9.48 -42.06
C ASN A 592 26.09 10.43 -42.74
N ILE A 593 26.04 11.68 -42.28
CA ILE A 593 25.16 12.73 -42.80
C ILE A 593 26.01 13.68 -43.65
N THR A 594 25.70 13.71 -44.95
CA THR A 594 26.44 14.49 -45.94
C THR A 594 26.52 15.97 -45.53
N ASN A 595 27.72 16.55 -45.56
CA ASN A 595 28.01 17.96 -45.21
C ASN A 595 27.77 18.36 -43.74
N VAL A 596 27.48 17.41 -42.85
CA VAL A 596 27.32 17.67 -41.40
C VAL A 596 28.33 16.85 -40.59
N GLY A 597 28.42 15.54 -40.81
CA GLY A 597 29.35 14.66 -40.10
C GLY A 597 28.79 13.27 -39.82
N SER A 598 29.47 12.50 -38.97
CA SER A 598 29.04 11.16 -38.56
C SER A 598 28.32 11.21 -37.22
N MET A 599 27.10 10.66 -37.18
CA MET A 599 26.35 10.44 -35.97
C MET A 599 26.58 9.00 -35.49
N VAL A 600 26.83 8.85 -34.19
CA VAL A 600 27.02 7.55 -33.54
C VAL A 600 25.90 7.39 -32.51
N VAL A 601 25.12 6.32 -32.63
CA VAL A 601 24.14 5.89 -31.62
C VAL A 601 24.76 4.74 -30.85
N PRO A 602 25.21 4.97 -29.60
CA PRO A 602 25.79 3.92 -28.77
C PRO A 602 24.75 2.83 -28.47
N PHE A 603 25.22 1.60 -28.27
CA PHE A 603 24.36 0.51 -27.82
C PHE A 603 23.64 0.87 -26.51
N GLY A 604 22.34 0.58 -26.44
CA GLY A 604 21.50 0.86 -25.27
C GLY A 604 21.26 2.33 -24.97
N THR A 605 21.46 3.21 -25.95
CA THR A 605 21.04 4.62 -25.90
C THR A 605 19.79 4.81 -26.74
N GLU A 606 18.79 5.52 -26.22
CA GLU A 606 17.60 5.90 -26.99
C GLU A 606 18.03 6.68 -28.25
N PRO A 607 17.64 6.25 -29.46
CA PRO A 607 18.10 6.88 -30.68
C PRO A 607 17.75 8.37 -30.79
N VAL A 608 16.61 8.80 -30.23
CA VAL A 608 16.23 10.22 -30.22
C VAL A 608 17.23 11.10 -29.48
N VAL A 609 17.85 10.58 -28.41
CA VAL A 609 18.81 11.32 -27.59
C VAL A 609 20.10 11.53 -28.39
N ALA A 610 20.59 10.47 -29.05
CA ALA A 610 21.77 10.56 -29.89
C ALA A 610 21.55 11.48 -31.10
N VAL A 611 20.34 11.45 -31.70
CA VAL A 611 19.94 12.35 -32.78
C VAL A 611 19.88 13.80 -32.28
N ASP A 612 19.17 14.09 -31.18
CA ASP A 612 19.09 15.47 -30.64
C ASP A 612 20.47 16.03 -30.30
N ASP A 613 21.33 15.23 -29.65
CA ASP A 613 22.69 15.66 -29.33
C ASP A 613 23.55 15.92 -30.58
N PHE A 614 23.44 15.07 -31.60
CA PHE A 614 24.13 15.28 -32.87
C PHE A 614 23.64 16.57 -33.55
N LEU A 615 22.32 16.77 -33.65
CA LEU A 615 21.72 17.94 -34.28
C LEU A 615 22.14 19.23 -33.58
N ARG A 616 22.15 19.24 -32.24
CA ARG A 616 22.65 20.38 -31.46
C ARG A 616 24.12 20.66 -31.70
N ARG A 617 24.99 19.64 -31.70
CA ARG A 617 26.42 19.85 -32.00
C ARG A 617 26.65 20.40 -33.39
N ALA A 618 25.83 19.99 -34.36
CA ALA A 618 25.91 20.51 -35.71
C ALA A 618 25.45 21.98 -35.80
N LEU A 619 24.37 22.35 -35.10
CA LEU A 619 23.94 23.74 -34.98
C LEU A 619 25.02 24.60 -34.29
N ASP A 620 25.63 24.11 -33.21
CA ASP A 620 26.73 24.77 -32.49
C ASP A 620 27.96 24.98 -33.39
N ALA A 621 28.20 24.07 -34.34
CA ALA A 621 29.26 24.16 -35.34
C ALA A 621 28.89 25.05 -36.55
N GLY A 622 27.71 25.69 -36.54
CA GLY A 622 27.26 26.62 -37.57
C GLY A 622 26.58 25.98 -38.77
N HIS A 623 26.25 24.68 -38.72
CA HIS A 623 25.46 24.04 -39.76
C HIS A 623 24.00 24.51 -39.67
N GLN A 624 23.37 24.77 -40.82
CA GLN A 624 21.94 25.06 -40.88
C GLN A 624 21.19 23.75 -41.08
N ILE A 625 20.43 23.34 -40.06
CA ILE A 625 19.61 22.12 -40.10
C ILE A 625 18.16 22.53 -39.95
N SER A 626 17.34 22.23 -40.96
CA SER A 626 15.91 22.49 -40.88
C SER A 626 15.19 21.43 -40.03
N VAL A 627 13.95 21.74 -39.64
CA VAL A 627 13.08 20.78 -38.94
C VAL A 627 12.81 19.53 -39.82
N GLU A 628 12.75 19.69 -41.14
CA GLU A 628 12.58 18.60 -42.10
C GLU A 628 13.82 17.70 -42.18
N ASP A 629 15.02 18.29 -42.13
CA ASP A 629 16.28 17.54 -42.09
C ASP A 629 16.38 16.72 -40.80
N ALA A 630 16.02 17.32 -39.66
CA ALA A 630 15.97 16.64 -38.37
C ALA A 630 15.00 15.45 -38.38
N GLY A 631 13.80 15.64 -38.96
CA GLY A 631 12.82 14.56 -39.16
C GLY A 631 13.34 13.44 -40.06
N THR A 632 14.04 13.79 -41.14
CA THR A 632 14.63 12.82 -42.09
C THR A 632 15.74 12.01 -41.44
N ILE A 633 16.61 12.66 -40.66
CA ILE A 633 17.67 11.98 -39.90
C ILE A 633 17.04 11.02 -38.88
N MET A 634 16.04 11.47 -38.12
CA MET A 634 15.33 10.61 -37.17
C MET A 634 14.68 9.41 -37.86
N GLN A 635 14.01 9.62 -38.99
CA GLN A 635 13.41 8.52 -39.75
C GLN A 635 14.44 7.51 -40.24
N ALA A 636 15.60 7.96 -40.75
CA ALA A 636 16.68 7.09 -41.20
C ALA A 636 17.25 6.21 -40.06
N VAL A 637 17.32 6.77 -38.85
CA VAL A 637 17.73 6.03 -37.65
C VAL A 637 16.66 5.04 -37.23
N CYS A 638 15.39 5.44 -37.18
CA CYS A 638 14.28 4.59 -36.76
C CYS A 638 13.92 3.48 -37.77
N GLN A 639 14.43 3.55 -39.00
CA GLN A 639 14.37 2.43 -39.96
C GLN A 639 15.34 1.30 -39.60
N ARG A 640 16.38 1.58 -38.81
CA ARG A 640 17.44 0.63 -38.45
C ARG A 640 17.43 0.26 -36.97
N LEU A 641 16.97 1.16 -36.11
CA LEU A 641 16.88 1.00 -34.67
C LEU A 641 15.44 1.18 -34.20
N VAL A 642 15.10 0.60 -33.05
CA VAL A 642 13.80 0.83 -32.41
C VAL A 642 13.84 2.22 -31.74
N CYS A 643 12.96 3.11 -32.17
CA CYS A 643 12.79 4.42 -31.55
C CYS A 643 11.54 4.40 -30.65
N HIS A 644 11.70 4.74 -29.37
CA HIS A 644 10.60 4.75 -28.43
C HIS A 644 9.96 6.14 -28.30
N ARG A 645 10.67 7.21 -28.69
CA ARG A 645 10.17 8.59 -28.60
C ARG A 645 10.33 9.34 -29.92
N PRO A 646 9.34 10.18 -30.30
CA PRO A 646 9.52 11.09 -31.43
C PRO A 646 10.51 12.20 -31.07
N LEU A 647 11.25 12.70 -32.07
CA LEU A 647 12.09 13.89 -31.91
C LEU A 647 11.18 15.12 -31.75
N ASP A 648 11.21 15.73 -30.55
CA ASP A 648 10.42 16.93 -30.27
C ASP A 648 11.15 18.18 -30.75
N VAL A 649 10.83 18.55 -31.99
CA VAL A 649 11.31 19.76 -32.69
C VAL A 649 10.40 20.97 -32.47
N ALA A 650 9.33 20.85 -31.68
CA ALA A 650 8.42 21.96 -31.44
C ALA A 650 9.04 23.00 -30.49
N PRO A 651 8.76 24.31 -30.67
CA PRO A 651 9.17 25.33 -29.71
C PRO A 651 8.49 25.06 -28.36
N PHE A 652 9.27 25.11 -27.28
CA PHE A 652 8.73 25.00 -25.92
C PHE A 652 8.24 26.37 -25.47
N ASN A 653 6.96 26.48 -25.10
CA ASN A 653 6.38 27.73 -24.61
C ASN A 653 6.09 27.64 -23.11
N LEU A 654 6.52 28.64 -22.34
CA LEU A 654 6.28 28.76 -20.92
C LEU A 654 5.58 30.11 -20.63
N GLU A 655 4.35 30.05 -20.14
CA GLU A 655 3.62 31.24 -19.69
C GLU A 655 4.03 31.59 -18.25
N ILE A 656 4.46 32.84 -18.04
CA ILE A 656 4.86 33.36 -16.73
C ILE A 656 3.85 34.43 -16.33
N SER A 657 3.05 34.11 -15.32
CA SER A 657 1.94 34.95 -14.86
C SER A 657 2.39 36.38 -14.58
N GLY A 658 1.74 37.34 -15.22
CA GLY A 658 2.00 38.77 -15.06
C GLY A 658 3.22 39.32 -15.80
N ILE A 659 3.99 38.48 -16.54
CA ILE A 659 5.16 38.92 -17.33
C ILE A 659 4.94 38.63 -18.83
N GLY A 660 4.48 37.42 -19.18
CA GLY A 660 4.21 37.02 -20.57
C GLY A 660 4.66 35.59 -20.90
N THR A 661 4.65 35.24 -22.18
CA THR A 661 5.03 33.89 -22.65
C THR A 661 6.45 33.90 -23.21
N MET A 662 7.28 33.02 -22.68
CA MET A 662 8.62 32.73 -23.22
C MET A 662 8.53 31.57 -24.20
N SER A 663 9.19 31.70 -25.35
CA SER A 663 9.35 30.61 -26.32
C SER A 663 10.82 30.22 -26.42
N VAL A 664 11.10 28.92 -26.33
CA VAL A 664 12.42 28.32 -26.53
C VAL A 664 12.37 27.55 -27.84
N PRO A 665 12.86 28.14 -28.96
CA PRO A 665 12.90 27.46 -30.25
C PRO A 665 13.79 26.22 -30.18
N TRP A 666 13.48 25.23 -31.01
CA TRP A 666 14.36 24.06 -31.18
C TRP A 666 15.73 24.50 -31.69
N GLY A 667 16.80 23.93 -31.13
CA GLY A 667 18.17 24.30 -31.45
C GLY A 667 18.74 25.51 -30.68
N VAL A 668 17.91 26.28 -29.99
CA VAL A 668 18.38 27.37 -29.11
C VAL A 668 18.68 26.79 -27.73
N GLU A 669 19.86 27.10 -27.18
CA GLU A 669 20.19 26.72 -25.81
C GLU A 669 19.17 27.35 -24.84
N PRO A 670 18.50 26.55 -23.98
CA PRO A 670 17.43 27.09 -23.14
C PRO A 670 17.89 28.21 -22.20
N ALA A 671 19.14 28.16 -21.71
CA ALA A 671 19.71 29.23 -20.89
C ALA A 671 19.81 30.57 -21.63
N VAL A 672 20.09 30.54 -22.93
CA VAL A 672 20.14 31.75 -23.77
C VAL A 672 18.74 32.32 -23.97
N ALA A 673 17.75 31.46 -24.23
CA ALA A 673 16.35 31.90 -24.36
C ALA A 673 15.79 32.47 -23.05
N VAL A 674 16.14 31.86 -21.91
CA VAL A 674 15.80 32.37 -20.57
C VAL A 674 16.49 33.71 -20.31
N ALA A 675 17.79 33.84 -20.62
CA ALA A 675 18.51 35.10 -20.44
C ALA A 675 17.92 36.25 -21.28
N ASP A 676 17.60 35.99 -22.56
CA ASP A 676 16.95 36.95 -23.45
C ASP A 676 15.55 37.36 -22.95
N PHE A 677 14.76 36.38 -22.48
CA PHE A 677 13.45 36.65 -21.87
C PHE A 677 13.57 37.50 -20.60
N LEU A 678 14.47 37.15 -19.68
CA LEU A 678 14.71 37.91 -18.44
C LEU A 678 15.19 39.33 -18.76
N GLY A 679 16.07 39.50 -19.75
CA GLY A 679 16.51 40.80 -20.26
C GLY A 679 15.32 41.68 -20.66
N ARG A 680 14.45 41.17 -21.55
CA ARG A 680 13.25 41.90 -22.00
C ARG A 680 12.24 42.18 -20.90
N ALA A 681 12.03 41.22 -19.98
CA ALA A 681 11.08 41.39 -18.89
C ALA A 681 11.55 42.50 -17.93
N LEU A 682 12.84 42.52 -17.62
CA LEU A 682 13.42 43.57 -16.81
C LEU A 682 13.46 44.93 -17.56
N ASP A 683 13.68 44.95 -18.88
CA ASP A 683 13.55 46.16 -19.71
C ASP A 683 12.13 46.74 -19.70
N ALA A 684 11.12 45.87 -19.59
CA ALA A 684 9.72 46.25 -19.44
C ALA A 684 9.35 46.69 -18.01
N GLY A 685 10.31 46.74 -17.08
CA GLY A 685 10.11 47.19 -15.70
C GLY A 685 9.60 46.13 -14.73
N HIS A 686 9.54 44.86 -15.14
CA HIS A 686 9.24 43.77 -14.21
C HIS A 686 10.44 43.53 -13.29
N ARG A 687 10.19 43.19 -12.02
CA ARG A 687 11.24 42.83 -11.05
C ARG A 687 11.33 41.32 -10.94
N ILE A 688 12.42 40.73 -11.41
CA ILE A 688 12.67 39.29 -11.32
C ILE A 688 14.00 39.09 -10.58
N GLY A 689 13.94 38.64 -9.34
CA GLY A 689 15.13 38.30 -8.55
C GLY A 689 15.73 36.95 -8.97
N SER A 690 16.89 36.62 -8.38
CA SER A 690 17.63 35.37 -8.61
C SER A 690 16.77 34.12 -8.44
N SER A 691 15.93 34.05 -7.40
CA SER A 691 15.02 32.91 -7.15
C SER A 691 13.95 32.73 -8.24
N GLY A 692 13.46 33.85 -8.80
CA GLY A 692 12.53 33.84 -9.91
C GLY A 692 13.18 33.34 -11.20
N ALA A 693 14.40 33.80 -11.48
CA ALA A 693 15.20 33.35 -12.62
C ALA A 693 15.57 31.86 -12.51
N GLU A 694 15.97 31.40 -11.32
CA GLU A 694 16.25 29.98 -11.06
C GLU A 694 15.01 29.12 -11.25
N THR A 695 13.84 29.55 -10.75
CA THR A 695 12.57 28.82 -10.94
C THR A 695 12.21 28.67 -12.42
N ILE A 696 12.39 29.75 -13.21
CA ILE A 696 12.17 29.71 -14.66
C ILE A 696 13.17 28.73 -15.30
N MET A 697 14.45 28.83 -14.94
CA MET A 697 15.51 27.95 -15.45
C MET A 697 15.22 26.48 -15.14
N THR A 698 14.85 26.13 -13.92
CA THR A 698 14.50 24.75 -13.53
C THR A 698 13.33 24.21 -14.33
N ARG A 699 12.26 25.00 -14.53
CA ARG A 699 11.10 24.56 -15.33
C ARG A 699 11.46 24.34 -16.78
N VAL A 700 12.26 25.23 -17.35
CA VAL A 700 12.73 25.09 -18.74
C VAL A 700 13.67 23.90 -18.86
N CYS A 701 14.59 23.70 -17.91
CA CYS A 701 15.54 22.59 -17.92
C CYS A 701 14.88 21.23 -17.71
N ALA A 702 13.77 21.18 -16.99
CA ALA A 702 12.95 19.99 -16.86
C ALA A 702 12.26 19.63 -18.19
N ALA A 703 11.88 20.61 -18.99
CA ALA A 703 11.23 20.40 -20.30
C ALA A 703 12.24 20.25 -21.46
N ARG A 704 13.43 20.83 -21.33
CA ARG A 704 14.48 20.88 -22.36
C ARG A 704 15.85 20.78 -21.70
N THR A 705 16.66 19.79 -22.08
CA THR A 705 18.01 19.62 -21.53
C THR A 705 18.85 20.90 -21.64
N CYS A 706 19.29 21.41 -20.49
CA CYS A 706 20.17 22.58 -20.37
C CYS A 706 21.64 22.17 -20.27
N ARG A 707 22.52 22.90 -20.95
CA ARG A 707 23.97 22.68 -20.89
C ARG A 707 24.68 23.72 -20.02
N ARG A 708 24.24 24.98 -20.06
CA ARG A 708 24.72 26.05 -19.17
C ARG A 708 23.72 26.34 -18.06
N GLN A 709 24.26 26.70 -16.90
CA GLN A 709 23.49 27.39 -15.86
C GLN A 709 23.51 28.89 -16.14
N LEU A 710 22.41 29.56 -15.82
CA LEU A 710 22.34 31.01 -15.83
C LEU A 710 23.09 31.53 -14.61
N ASP A 711 24.11 32.37 -14.80
CA ASP A 711 24.79 33.03 -13.70
C ASP A 711 23.87 34.09 -13.10
N THR A 712 23.36 33.83 -11.90
CA THR A 712 22.51 34.73 -11.12
C THR A 712 23.24 35.27 -9.90
N SER A 713 24.58 35.11 -9.86
CA SER A 713 25.38 35.62 -8.75
C SER A 713 25.41 37.15 -8.73
N PRO A 714 25.44 37.77 -7.53
CA PRO A 714 25.50 39.21 -7.42
C PRO A 714 26.84 39.75 -7.93
N PHE A 715 26.79 40.84 -8.69
CA PHE A 715 27.98 41.53 -9.16
C PHE A 715 28.58 42.35 -8.01
N SER A 716 29.88 42.21 -7.75
CA SER A 716 30.58 42.99 -6.73
C SER A 716 31.71 43.81 -7.35
N LEU A 717 31.77 45.09 -7.01
CA LEU A 717 32.79 46.03 -7.43
C LEU A 717 33.44 46.66 -6.20
N ASP A 718 34.72 46.39 -5.99
CA ASP A 718 35.50 47.11 -4.98
C ASP A 718 35.74 48.55 -5.44
N VAL A 719 35.44 49.51 -4.56
CA VAL A 719 35.66 50.94 -4.82
C VAL A 719 36.75 51.43 -3.86
N PRO A 720 38.04 51.40 -4.28
CA PRO A 720 39.18 51.62 -3.38
C PRO A 720 39.12 52.97 -2.66
N ASP A 721 38.68 54.02 -3.36
CA ASP A 721 38.59 55.38 -2.83
C ASP A 721 37.57 55.52 -1.70
N LEU A 722 36.61 54.58 -1.60
CA LEU A 722 35.58 54.55 -0.57
C LEU A 722 35.78 53.41 0.44
N ASN A 723 36.83 52.59 0.29
CA ASN A 723 37.10 51.41 1.11
C ASN A 723 35.86 50.53 1.36
N SER A 724 35.03 50.37 0.32
CA SER A 724 33.78 49.61 0.39
C SER A 724 33.54 48.89 -0.93
N THR A 725 32.82 47.78 -0.86
CA THR A 725 32.38 46.99 -2.02
C THR A 725 30.94 47.35 -2.36
N LEU A 726 30.67 47.69 -3.62
CA LEU A 726 29.33 47.83 -4.18
C LEU A 726 28.87 46.45 -4.66
N THR A 727 27.78 45.96 -4.10
CA THR A 727 27.14 44.72 -4.55
C THR A 727 25.82 45.06 -5.26
N ILE A 728 25.60 44.47 -6.43
CA ILE A 728 24.39 44.63 -7.24
C ILE A 728 23.75 43.26 -7.36
N GLU A 729 22.55 43.11 -6.83
CA GLU A 729 21.81 41.85 -6.86
C GLU A 729 21.29 41.55 -8.27
N PHE A 730 21.10 40.27 -8.60
CA PHE A 730 20.53 39.88 -9.89
C PHE A 730 19.12 40.47 -10.07
N GLY A 731 18.94 41.23 -11.16
CA GLY A 731 17.67 41.91 -11.47
C GLY A 731 17.50 43.27 -10.78
N GLU A 732 18.46 43.72 -9.96
CA GLU A 732 18.49 45.08 -9.44
C GLU A 732 18.96 46.07 -10.52
N GLU A 733 18.37 47.26 -10.55
CA GLU A 733 18.79 48.31 -11.49
C GLU A 733 20.11 48.93 -11.01
N PRO A 734 21.20 48.86 -11.79
CA PRO A 734 22.53 49.30 -11.33
C PRO A 734 22.59 50.77 -10.88
N SER A 735 21.82 51.65 -11.51
CA SER A 735 21.79 53.08 -11.15
C SER A 735 21.24 53.31 -9.73
N GLU A 736 20.22 52.55 -9.32
CA GLU A 736 19.63 52.66 -7.98
C GLU A 736 20.52 52.00 -6.92
N ALA A 737 21.19 50.89 -7.26
CA ALA A 737 22.21 50.27 -6.40
C ALA A 737 23.39 51.22 -6.15
N VAL A 738 23.93 51.81 -7.22
CA VAL A 738 25.00 52.83 -7.15
C VAL A 738 24.54 54.03 -6.33
N LYS A 739 23.33 54.56 -6.57
CA LYS A 739 22.78 55.70 -5.82
C LYS A 739 22.65 55.40 -4.32
N THR A 740 22.22 54.20 -3.96
CA THR A 740 22.11 53.76 -2.57
C THR A 740 23.49 53.62 -1.92
N PHE A 741 24.44 53.04 -2.63
CA PHE A 741 25.83 52.92 -2.20
C PHE A 741 26.51 54.28 -1.98
N LEU A 742 26.37 55.21 -2.94
CA LEU A 742 26.92 56.56 -2.82
C LEU A 742 26.33 57.32 -1.62
N ARG A 743 25.02 57.19 -1.40
CA ARG A 743 24.36 57.79 -0.21
C ARG A 743 24.96 57.26 1.09
N ARG A 744 25.19 55.96 1.18
CA ARG A 744 25.81 55.33 2.36
C ARG A 744 27.24 55.84 2.58
N ALA A 745 28.05 55.91 1.53
CA ALA A 745 29.40 56.45 1.62
C ALA A 745 29.41 57.94 2.06
N VAL A 746 28.43 58.75 1.67
CA VAL A 746 28.29 60.14 2.18
C VAL A 746 28.02 60.14 3.69
N TYR A 747 27.22 59.20 4.21
CA TYR A 747 27.01 59.04 5.66
C TYR A 747 28.27 58.61 6.40
N ASP A 748 29.10 57.77 5.79
CA ASP A 748 30.37 57.32 6.35
C ASP A 748 31.47 58.41 6.30
N GLY A 749 31.12 59.62 5.85
CA GLY A 749 31.98 60.80 5.87
C GLY A 749 32.79 61.02 4.59
N TYR A 750 32.55 60.24 3.53
CA TYR A 750 33.25 60.40 2.26
C TYR A 750 32.70 61.58 1.45
N SER A 751 33.60 62.41 0.89
CA SER A 751 33.23 63.50 -0.02
C SER A 751 33.16 62.99 -1.46
N ILE A 752 31.95 62.77 -1.96
CA ILE A 752 31.72 62.22 -3.31
C ILE A 752 31.44 63.36 -4.30
N THR A 753 32.22 63.42 -5.38
CA THR A 753 31.97 64.32 -6.52
C THR A 753 31.13 63.63 -7.59
N VAL A 754 30.52 64.42 -8.48
CA VAL A 754 29.77 63.90 -9.64
C VAL A 754 30.66 62.99 -10.51
N ASP A 755 31.93 63.35 -10.70
CA ASP A 755 32.87 62.58 -11.52
C ASP A 755 33.18 61.21 -10.91
N VAL A 756 33.32 61.12 -9.58
CA VAL A 756 33.52 59.85 -8.87
C VAL A 756 32.28 58.96 -8.99
N ALA A 757 31.10 59.53 -8.79
CA ALA A 757 29.83 58.83 -8.96
C ALA A 757 29.64 58.30 -10.39
N GLN A 758 29.99 59.10 -11.40
CA GLN A 758 29.93 58.70 -12.81
C GLN A 758 30.99 57.64 -13.14
N THR A 759 32.18 57.71 -12.53
CA THR A 759 33.24 56.71 -12.72
C THR A 759 32.81 55.35 -12.17
N ILE A 760 32.22 55.32 -10.98
CA ILE A 760 31.65 54.10 -10.38
C ILE A 760 30.54 53.55 -11.28
N MET A 761 29.63 54.40 -11.76
CA MET A 761 28.57 53.98 -12.68
C MET A 761 29.14 53.40 -13.98
N ASN A 762 30.12 54.04 -14.60
CA ASN A 762 30.73 53.55 -15.84
C ASN A 762 31.43 52.19 -15.62
N ALA A 763 32.10 51.99 -14.48
CA ALA A 763 32.73 50.71 -14.13
C ALA A 763 31.70 49.60 -13.92
N VAL A 764 30.56 49.92 -13.30
CA VAL A 764 29.42 49.02 -13.18
C VAL A 764 28.83 48.69 -14.55
N CYS A 765 28.54 49.70 -15.37
CA CYS A 765 27.91 49.54 -16.68
C CYS A 765 28.79 48.84 -17.72
N ALA A 766 30.11 48.78 -17.49
CA ALA A 766 31.02 47.99 -18.30
C ALA A 766 30.86 46.48 -18.10
N ASN A 767 30.28 46.06 -16.96
CA ASN A 767 30.16 44.65 -16.57
C ASN A 767 28.69 44.21 -16.40
N VAL A 768 27.78 45.14 -16.15
CA VAL A 768 26.34 44.90 -15.94
C VAL A 768 25.54 45.81 -16.85
N ALA A 769 24.43 45.32 -17.43
CA ALA A 769 23.57 46.13 -18.28
C ALA A 769 22.88 47.24 -17.47
N CYS A 770 23.25 48.49 -17.71
CA CYS A 770 22.61 49.67 -17.12
C CYS A 770 21.48 50.16 -17.99
N ARG A 771 20.25 50.21 -17.45
CA ARG A 771 19.07 50.64 -18.21
C ARG A 771 18.76 52.10 -17.99
N GLN A 772 19.07 52.62 -16.81
CA GLN A 772 18.83 54.01 -16.44
C GLN A 772 20.16 54.74 -16.22
N PRO A 773 20.28 56.00 -16.70
CA PRO A 773 21.42 56.83 -16.34
C PRO A 773 21.36 57.12 -14.83
N LEU A 774 22.54 57.27 -14.20
CA LEU A 774 22.62 57.68 -12.82
C LEU A 774 22.08 59.11 -12.65
N ASP A 775 20.88 59.25 -12.09
CA ASP A 775 20.29 60.56 -11.82
C ASP A 775 20.80 61.14 -10.50
N LEU A 776 21.75 62.06 -10.61
CA LEU A 776 22.36 62.79 -9.50
C LEU A 776 21.74 64.17 -9.29
N LYS A 777 20.60 64.48 -9.92
CA LYS A 777 19.93 65.76 -9.71
C LYS A 777 19.59 65.95 -8.23
N PRO A 778 19.77 67.16 -7.68
CA PRO A 778 19.36 67.44 -6.32
C PRO A 778 17.88 67.12 -6.13
N VAL A 779 17.54 66.52 -5.00
CA VAL A 779 16.13 66.32 -4.63
C VAL A 779 15.59 67.64 -4.13
N GLU A 780 14.59 68.18 -4.82
CA GLU A 780 13.92 69.42 -4.44
C GLU A 780 12.63 69.09 -3.68
N LEU A 781 12.58 69.42 -2.39
CA LEU A 781 11.41 69.22 -1.55
C LEU A 781 10.76 70.58 -1.21
N PRO A 782 9.58 70.90 -1.75
CA PRO A 782 8.87 72.11 -1.38
C PRO A 782 8.39 72.01 0.08
N VAL A 783 8.91 72.88 0.95
CA VAL A 783 8.49 73.01 2.35
C VAL A 783 7.44 74.11 2.41
N ALA A 784 6.18 73.72 2.68
CA ALA A 784 5.04 74.62 2.65
C ALA A 784 5.30 75.91 3.46
N GLN A 785 5.12 77.07 2.81
CA GLN A 785 5.26 78.42 3.38
C GLN A 785 6.69 78.82 3.80
N VAL A 786 7.72 78.01 3.54
CA VAL A 786 9.11 78.31 3.90
C VAL A 786 10.00 78.51 2.67
N GLY A 787 9.95 77.59 1.71
CA GLY A 787 10.82 77.56 0.53
C GLY A 787 11.05 76.14 0.02
N THR A 788 11.93 75.97 -0.96
CA THR A 788 12.32 74.66 -1.48
C THR A 788 13.62 74.21 -0.82
N LEU A 789 13.58 73.08 -0.12
CA LEU A 789 14.78 72.42 0.39
C LEU A 789 15.43 71.68 -0.78
N VAL A 790 16.63 72.13 -1.17
CA VAL A 790 17.45 71.45 -2.18
C VAL A 790 18.40 70.51 -1.46
N LEU A 791 18.33 69.22 -1.78
CA LEU A 791 19.18 68.16 -1.23
C LEU A 791 20.14 67.67 -2.31
N PRO A 792 21.38 68.19 -2.36
CA PRO A 792 22.42 67.60 -3.20
C PRO A 792 22.67 66.14 -2.81
N PHE A 793 22.94 65.27 -3.78
CA PHE A 793 23.18 63.85 -3.53
C PHE A 793 24.40 63.58 -2.62
N ASN A 794 25.34 64.53 -2.55
CA ASN A 794 26.58 64.45 -1.79
C ASN A 794 26.50 65.13 -0.41
N VAL A 795 25.31 65.47 0.07
CA VAL A 795 25.11 66.09 1.39
C VAL A 795 24.22 65.20 2.25
N VAL A 796 24.67 64.96 3.48
CA VAL A 796 23.88 64.26 4.50
C VAL A 796 22.57 65.03 4.76
N PRO A 797 21.38 64.40 4.63
CA PRO A 797 20.07 65.03 4.84
C PRO A 797 19.96 65.91 6.08
N GLN A 798 20.50 65.48 7.22
CA GLN A 798 20.51 66.21 8.48
C GLN A 798 21.24 67.56 8.35
N VAL A 799 22.37 67.58 7.63
CA VAL A 799 23.17 68.78 7.40
C VAL A 799 22.41 69.77 6.52
N ALA A 800 21.79 69.28 5.44
CA ALA A 800 20.99 70.11 4.55
C ALA A 800 19.74 70.67 5.24
N VAL A 801 19.00 69.84 5.99
CA VAL A 801 17.82 70.27 6.77
C VAL A 801 18.22 71.28 7.85
N ARG A 802 19.35 71.09 8.53
CA ARG A 802 19.86 72.04 9.53
C ARG A 802 20.28 73.37 8.89
N ALA A 803 20.98 73.34 7.77
CA ALA A 803 21.38 74.54 7.04
C ALA A 803 20.16 75.33 6.56
N PHE A 804 19.18 74.64 5.96
CA PHE A 804 17.91 75.21 5.55
C PHE A 804 17.12 75.78 6.74
N GLY A 805 17.04 75.02 7.83
CA GLY A 805 16.39 75.46 9.07
C GLY A 805 17.02 76.70 9.68
N ASN A 806 18.35 76.79 9.69
CA ASN A 806 19.07 77.98 10.15
C ASN A 806 18.83 79.20 9.26
N GLN A 807 18.85 79.01 7.93
CA GLN A 807 18.60 80.07 6.95
C GLN A 807 17.20 80.66 7.10
N HIS A 808 16.19 79.82 7.36
CA HIS A 808 14.79 80.21 7.47
C HIS A 808 14.31 80.38 8.93
N ARG A 809 15.22 80.32 9.91
CA ARG A 809 14.93 80.44 11.36
C ARG A 809 13.84 79.47 11.85
N LEU A 810 13.86 78.23 11.36
CA LEU A 810 12.91 77.19 11.76
C LEU A 810 13.18 76.70 13.18
N SER A 811 12.12 76.30 13.88
CA SER A 811 12.24 75.64 15.19
C SER A 811 12.84 74.24 15.03
N ALA A 812 13.45 73.70 16.10
CA ALA A 812 13.94 72.33 16.13
C ALA A 812 12.85 71.30 15.76
N HIS A 813 11.60 71.55 16.19
CA HIS A 813 10.47 70.69 15.85
C HIS A 813 10.15 70.71 14.36
N ALA A 814 10.15 71.89 13.72
CA ALA A 814 9.93 72.02 12.28
C ALA A 814 11.05 71.36 11.48
N MET A 815 12.32 71.53 11.90
CA MET A 815 13.45 70.83 11.28
C MET A 815 13.31 69.30 11.39
N GLN A 816 12.87 68.77 12.53
CA GLN A 816 12.64 67.33 12.69
C GLN A 816 11.51 66.80 11.79
N GLN A 817 10.41 67.54 11.64
CA GLN A 817 9.32 67.16 10.74
C GLN A 817 9.77 67.12 9.27
N ILE A 818 10.56 68.13 8.85
CA ILE A 818 11.15 68.15 7.51
C ILE A 818 12.09 66.96 7.35
N LEU A 819 12.95 66.69 8.33
CA LEU A 819 13.86 65.56 8.29
C LEU A 819 13.10 64.23 8.14
N ASN A 820 12.04 64.01 8.92
CA ASN A 820 11.21 62.80 8.80
C ASN A 820 10.60 62.65 7.39
N GLY A 821 10.14 63.76 6.79
CA GLY A 821 9.62 63.76 5.42
C GLY A 821 10.70 63.46 4.38
N VAL A 822 11.89 64.06 4.54
CA VAL A 822 13.07 63.80 3.69
C VAL A 822 13.49 62.34 3.78
N CYS A 823 13.49 61.76 4.98
CA CYS A 823 13.83 60.36 5.22
C CYS A 823 12.84 59.35 4.63
N GLY A 824 11.65 59.80 4.21
CA GLY A 824 10.72 58.99 3.40
C GLY A 824 11.07 58.96 1.91
N ILE A 825 11.94 59.85 1.44
CA ILE A 825 12.29 60.05 0.02
C ILE A 825 13.76 59.67 -0.25
N VAL A 826 14.65 59.95 0.69
CA VAL A 826 16.08 59.63 0.60
C VAL A 826 16.52 58.76 1.79
N PHE A 827 17.62 58.03 1.62
CA PHE A 827 18.17 57.20 2.68
C PHE A 827 18.54 58.07 3.90
N CYS A 828 18.01 57.71 5.06
CA CYS A 828 18.38 58.28 6.34
C CYS A 828 18.85 57.22 7.31
N GLN A 829 20.04 57.41 7.86
CA GLN A 829 20.47 56.66 9.03
C GLN A 829 19.91 57.36 10.29
N ALA A 830 19.22 56.60 11.13
CA ALA A 830 18.78 57.08 12.43
C ALA A 830 20.03 57.32 13.30
N GLU A 831 20.46 58.57 13.43
CA GLU A 831 21.40 58.94 14.48
C GLU A 831 20.68 58.99 15.83
N LYS A 832 21.38 58.53 16.86
CA LYS A 832 20.98 58.66 18.27
C LYS A 832 20.95 60.11 18.71
#